data_AF-A0A2P6CA00-F1
#
_entry.id   AF-A0A2P6CA00-F1
#
_cell.length_a   1.000
_cell.length_b   1.000
_cell.length_c   1.000
_cell.angle_alpha   90.00
_cell.angle_beta   90.00
_cell.angle_gamma   90.00
#
_symmetry.space_group_name_H-M   'P 1'
#
loop_
_entity.id
_entity.type
_entity.pdbx_description
1 polymer ?
#
loop_
_entity_poly.entity_id
_entity_poly.type
_entity_poly.pdbx_seq_one_letter_code
_entity_poly.pdbx_strand_id
1 'polypeptide(L)'
;MIKKVLLFSVIFFFTISSSAQVEIFKQDFNESTVRADYTSDNPSSSQFTKISNSSSVLSSITNGALRFTKTGSSSAYFYRNINTDLTQEPTLMKMKFDFAVAGQNEDHPDDRRAMSFYFGPSFARVGTSIADVHSRFGLGISETTGSFFLQVLDNGSAKSVDFSGKQTITFMVNNSGSTQTYLAPDNSTESIADDTWEIWVGTTKVFNDIASRNKDLSLGSFKLQYNSFLPKGILDFDNFEFIDLLNQEIVKTQSLEHPHILVSNADKQKILDNIAYYDWASSMFNQLMERQSLYEEIHVSDPKFILKSIPGIPGDRSTHRTILNRAVECGIIYYLTGNEGYAQLSADILHHYVKMISVQDPLNFKFYSSSFNHLIQTREHFPRVGIAYDFIHSFISKETTTVFDYETETRIPFNFDTSQKAFEVMAENVLKVGGTNSNHPVLELTGALYNVMCMEDDATRERYFQRLWNGDSNQNGITWMLNHFTKEESMWPEAVGYSKFTHAIVLKVMNVLDRYKPELKIIENNLNLLDGIFIFDNFYYPNGSTIAYGDIGRTFTGDNHVYRNVLAMGDRLGLAAYKEKAAITLKKRYNDEGGYKPVIETQSLEWNNPLQLLWGVNIDDAVVSTGTPLYNTVTAKYAGMVMQRNFVEENNVDNGLMYYTGGGSYVHAHATGLDMELYGAGYIMGPDYGNDDYGSDIHETYAVSHAAHNTVIVNGATKRGVSSSGTWLNIVDPIVLEASEPEAYANPISDNFGFSTQFLEDRNNNLDQQRTNSIVRTSATTGYYVDVFRSISKDVNNYHDYLFHGLGDVMQMKTGEIALNLTATPERYNNDLGDSRKQPGWRWYTDAKTSQLTADAISARFDLQFDNKYLHVNVPGGIEKEYSSALAPATKYVRNGYSNKKTQMFMMRKYGEAWNKPFVTIYEPSSSAISSVKSTSNIINNNKVVGVKVISEVNGQKITDFILTNDSEEAIQLSDLNIAFTGRFGIVRTIEKATNTDVSLYIGKGSQLTFLDETITGDASGKAFLEYTLDYTLSTLDFNNLEKRVTVFPNPSEGLFEINLPLNVKNIKLQVYNIQGQLVVSKKQPVNGGNAKLDIRNQAKGIYFVKVNLETPVFIKVIKK
;
A
#
# COMPACT_ATOMS: atom_id res chain seq x y z
N MET A 1 59.64 12.42 -18.20
CA MET A 1 59.70 13.39 -19.31
C MET A 1 58.32 14.04 -19.46
N ILE A 2 58.25 15.36 -19.23
CA ILE A 2 57.30 16.36 -19.79
C ILE A 2 55.81 16.08 -19.54
N LYS A 3 55.21 16.48 -18.40
CA LYS A 3 54.54 17.79 -18.14
C LYS A 3 53.95 18.48 -19.37
N LYS A 4 52.61 18.52 -19.47
CA LYS A 4 51.89 19.59 -20.18
C LYS A 4 50.78 20.16 -19.30
N VAL A 5 50.98 21.44 -19.02
CA VAL A 5 50.07 22.44 -18.47
C VAL A 5 49.06 22.82 -19.56
N LEU A 6 47.80 23.02 -19.20
CA LEU A 6 46.97 24.02 -19.86
C LEU A 6 46.11 24.74 -18.80
N LEU A 7 46.22 26.06 -18.83
CA LEU A 7 45.58 27.05 -17.98
C LEU A 7 44.91 28.07 -18.92
N PHE A 8 43.78 28.64 -18.49
CA PHE A 8 43.00 29.83 -18.93
C PHE A 8 41.52 29.50 -19.15
N SER A 9 40.63 29.84 -18.20
CA SER A 9 39.93 31.13 -17.96
C SER A 9 38.69 31.25 -18.85
N VAL A 10 37.48 31.55 -18.34
CA VAL A 10 37.00 32.88 -17.97
C VAL A 10 35.88 32.75 -16.91
N ILE A 11 36.01 33.46 -15.78
CA ILE A 11 34.93 33.67 -14.80
C ILE A 11 34.37 35.08 -15.07
N PHE A 12 33.10 35.18 -15.47
CA PHE A 12 32.38 36.45 -15.54
C PHE A 12 31.61 36.64 -14.22
N PHE A 13 32.03 37.62 -13.43
CA PHE A 13 31.27 38.11 -12.27
C PHE A 13 30.25 39.14 -12.75
N PHE A 14 28.96 38.87 -12.55
CA PHE A 14 27.92 39.89 -12.50
C PHE A 14 27.18 39.76 -11.17
N THR A 15 27.47 40.69 -10.25
CA THR A 15 26.84 40.82 -8.94
C THR A 15 25.66 41.79 -9.04
N ILE A 16 24.43 41.30 -8.83
CA ILE A 16 23.28 42.13 -8.47
C ILE A 16 22.77 41.62 -7.12
N SER A 17 22.90 42.46 -6.10
CA SER A 17 22.80 42.13 -4.68
C SER A 17 21.38 42.31 -4.15
N SER A 18 20.82 41.31 -3.46
CA SER A 18 19.72 41.46 -2.51
C SER A 18 19.86 40.45 -1.37
N SER A 19 19.43 40.85 -0.18
CA SER A 19 20.00 40.51 1.13
C SER A 19 19.21 39.47 1.95
N ALA A 20 19.88 38.39 2.37
CA ALA A 20 19.62 37.60 3.57
C ALA A 20 20.66 37.94 4.68
N GLN A 21 20.79 37.13 5.73
CA GLN A 21 21.56 37.45 6.95
C GLN A 21 22.96 36.77 6.95
N VAL A 22 24.00 37.40 7.50
CA VAL A 22 25.39 36.87 7.55
C VAL A 22 25.65 36.07 8.83
N GLU A 23 26.01 34.79 8.69
CA GLU A 23 26.38 33.92 9.81
C GLU A 23 27.84 34.19 10.23
N ILE A 24 28.02 34.86 11.38
CA ILE A 24 29.35 35.23 11.91
C ILE A 24 29.94 34.08 12.73
N PHE A 25 29.11 33.37 13.50
CA PHE A 25 29.55 32.22 14.28
C PHE A 25 28.40 31.24 14.58
N LYS A 26 28.64 29.92 14.40
CA LYS A 26 27.68 28.86 14.77
C LYS A 26 28.39 27.62 15.32
N GLN A 27 27.92 27.11 16.47
CA GLN A 27 28.56 25.96 17.11
C GLN A 27 27.61 25.16 18.02
N ASP A 28 27.52 23.85 17.80
CA ASP A 28 26.63 22.90 18.50
C ASP A 28 27.37 21.75 19.23
N PHE A 29 28.70 21.79 19.20
CA PHE A 29 29.66 20.85 19.81
C PHE A 29 29.40 19.36 19.56
N ASN A 30 28.72 18.99 18.47
CA ASN A 30 28.39 17.59 18.15
C ASN A 30 29.49 16.89 17.33
N GLU A 31 30.35 17.64 16.66
CA GLU A 31 31.36 17.09 15.74
C GLU A 31 32.57 16.46 16.44
N SER A 32 32.90 16.87 17.67
CA SER A 32 34.08 16.43 18.41
C SER A 32 33.88 16.53 19.92
N THR A 33 34.56 15.67 20.66
CA THR A 33 34.63 15.75 22.14
C THR A 33 35.87 16.50 22.63
N VAL A 34 36.73 16.97 21.70
CA VAL A 34 38.01 17.61 22.01
C VAL A 34 37.87 19.13 21.90
N ARG A 35 38.02 19.83 23.02
CA ARG A 35 37.91 21.32 23.09
C ARG A 35 38.78 22.05 22.06
N ALA A 36 39.98 21.53 21.77
CA ALA A 36 40.93 22.20 20.89
C ALA A 36 40.39 22.37 19.45
N ASP A 37 39.53 21.47 19.00
CA ASP A 37 38.93 21.49 17.65
C ASP A 37 38.00 22.69 17.46
N TYR A 38 37.49 23.23 18.57
CA TYR A 38 36.59 24.38 18.62
C TYR A 38 37.31 25.71 18.87
N THR A 39 38.64 25.74 18.81
CA THR A 39 39.43 26.96 19.03
C THR A 39 40.50 27.15 17.98
N SER A 40 40.67 28.38 17.48
CA SER A 40 41.77 28.75 16.59
C SER A 40 42.11 30.23 16.78
N ASP A 41 43.38 30.59 16.65
CA ASP A 41 43.79 32.01 16.65
C ASP A 41 43.31 32.73 15.37
N ASN A 42 43.01 31.97 14.30
CA ASN A 42 42.27 32.40 13.09
C ASN A 42 40.99 31.54 12.95
N PRO A 43 39.93 31.84 13.71
CA PRO A 43 38.76 30.97 13.80
C PRO A 43 37.89 30.96 12.54
N SER A 44 37.46 29.76 12.12
CA SER A 44 36.37 29.58 11.15
C SER A 44 35.03 30.06 11.72
N SER A 45 33.96 30.03 10.91
CA SER A 45 32.59 30.33 11.36
C SER A 45 32.10 29.40 12.49
N SER A 46 32.76 28.28 12.75
CA SER A 46 32.40 27.37 13.85
C SER A 46 33.37 27.37 15.03
N GLN A 47 34.48 28.11 14.97
CA GLN A 47 35.49 28.11 16.03
C GLN A 47 35.45 29.37 16.88
N PHE A 48 35.73 29.22 18.17
CA PHE A 48 36.04 30.34 19.05
C PHE A 48 37.48 30.81 18.82
N THR A 49 37.77 32.09 19.09
CA THR A 49 39.16 32.55 19.13
C THR A 49 39.90 31.90 20.31
N LYS A 50 39.24 31.85 21.48
CA LYS A 50 39.79 31.14 22.64
C LYS A 50 38.72 30.67 23.59
N ILE A 51 38.93 29.48 24.16
CA ILE A 51 38.24 28.98 25.34
C ILE A 51 39.29 28.80 26.44
N SER A 52 39.06 29.39 27.61
CA SER A 52 39.96 29.28 28.76
C SER A 52 39.95 27.87 29.35
N ASN A 53 41.09 27.43 29.90
CA ASN A 53 41.18 26.17 30.65
C ASN A 53 42.26 26.31 31.72
N SER A 54 41.97 25.90 32.95
CA SER A 54 42.92 25.91 34.07
C SER A 54 42.60 24.80 35.08
N SER A 55 43.52 24.51 35.99
CA SER A 55 43.30 23.49 37.03
C SER A 55 42.11 23.81 37.96
N SER A 56 41.80 25.09 38.17
CA SER A 56 40.71 25.54 39.05
C SER A 56 39.38 25.82 38.30
N VAL A 57 39.43 25.89 36.96
CA VAL A 57 38.25 25.96 36.10
C VAL A 57 38.53 25.16 34.82
N LEU A 58 38.00 23.94 34.79
CA LEU A 58 38.15 23.05 33.64
C LEU A 58 37.10 23.38 32.58
N SER A 59 37.53 23.40 31.31
CA SER A 59 36.62 23.43 30.16
C SER A 59 36.72 22.14 29.36
N SER A 60 35.56 21.51 29.13
CA SER A 60 35.41 20.25 28.40
C SER A 60 34.21 20.29 27.47
N ILE A 61 34.20 19.41 26.47
CA ILE A 61 32.98 19.12 25.71
C ILE A 61 32.33 17.89 26.34
N THR A 62 31.07 18.00 26.73
CA THR A 62 30.36 16.95 27.46
C THR A 62 28.90 16.95 27.02
N ASN A 63 28.41 15.79 26.54
CA ASN A 63 27.05 15.63 26.01
C ASN A 63 26.68 16.66 24.92
N GLY A 64 27.61 16.94 24.00
CA GLY A 64 27.39 17.92 22.94
C GLY A 64 27.34 19.37 23.44
N ALA A 65 27.86 19.69 24.62
CA ALA A 65 27.89 21.06 25.14
C ALA A 65 29.29 21.45 25.65
N LEU A 66 29.62 22.74 25.54
CA LEU A 66 30.78 23.33 26.21
C LEU A 66 30.48 23.51 27.69
N ARG A 67 31.17 22.74 28.53
CA ARG A 67 31.04 22.76 29.99
C ARG A 67 32.21 23.49 30.64
N PHE A 68 31.92 24.46 31.50
CA PHE A 68 32.86 24.98 32.50
C PHE A 68 32.58 24.37 33.87
N THR A 69 33.59 23.75 34.48
CA THR A 69 33.54 23.24 35.85
C THR A 69 34.48 24.06 36.73
N LYS A 70 33.93 25.01 37.50
CA LYS A 70 34.71 25.90 38.37
C LYS A 70 34.74 25.38 39.80
N THR A 71 35.93 24.98 40.25
CA THR A 71 36.19 24.41 41.59
C THR A 71 37.02 25.32 42.50
N GLY A 72 37.68 26.34 41.93
CA GLY A 72 38.46 27.35 42.68
C GLY A 72 38.27 28.78 42.17
N SER A 73 39.01 29.73 42.74
CA SER A 73 38.85 31.18 42.48
C SER A 73 39.53 31.69 41.21
N SER A 74 39.75 30.86 40.19
CA SER A 74 40.30 31.34 38.91
C SER A 74 39.21 31.88 38.00
N SER A 75 39.53 32.84 37.14
CA SER A 75 38.61 33.31 36.10
C SER A 75 38.51 32.30 34.95
N ALA A 76 37.35 32.26 34.29
CA ALA A 76 37.14 31.60 33.00
C ALA A 76 36.51 32.56 31.99
N TYR A 77 36.68 32.26 30.71
CA TYR A 77 36.16 33.01 29.59
C TYR A 77 36.13 32.16 28.32
N PHE A 78 35.30 32.56 27.37
CA PHE A 78 35.51 32.32 25.95
C PHE A 78 35.30 33.62 25.21
N TYR A 79 35.92 33.77 24.04
CA TYR A 79 35.61 34.87 23.15
C TYR A 79 35.81 34.48 21.69
N ARG A 80 35.07 35.17 20.84
CA ARG A 80 35.20 35.15 19.39
C ARG A 80 35.41 36.58 18.94
N ASN A 81 36.58 36.84 18.36
CA ASN A 81 36.83 38.06 17.62
C ASN A 81 36.51 37.81 16.16
N ILE A 82 35.93 38.79 15.47
CA ILE A 82 35.65 38.76 14.04
C ILE A 82 36.86 38.26 13.21
N ASN A 83 36.61 37.46 12.17
CA ASN A 83 37.64 37.11 11.19
C ASN A 83 37.82 38.30 10.22
N THR A 84 39.01 38.48 9.62
CA THR A 84 39.31 39.61 8.73
C THR A 84 38.51 39.64 7.42
N ASP A 85 37.64 38.65 7.19
CA ASP A 85 36.92 38.42 5.94
C ASP A 85 35.50 39.03 5.90
N LEU A 86 35.04 39.74 6.96
CA LEU A 86 33.79 40.50 6.84
C LEU A 86 34.02 41.76 6.01
N THR A 87 33.24 41.91 4.93
CA THR A 87 33.34 43.05 4.00
C THR A 87 32.75 44.34 4.56
N GLN A 88 31.89 44.26 5.58
CA GLN A 88 31.30 45.39 6.31
C GLN A 88 31.15 45.07 7.81
N GLU A 89 31.22 46.10 8.64
CA GLU A 89 31.03 45.96 10.09
C GLU A 89 29.57 45.63 10.41
N PRO A 90 29.30 44.61 11.24
CA PRO A 90 27.93 44.26 11.62
C PRO A 90 27.19 45.37 12.35
N THR A 91 25.92 45.58 12.02
CA THR A 91 25.13 46.68 12.59
C THR A 91 23.81 46.25 13.23
N LEU A 92 23.24 45.09 12.88
CA LEU A 92 22.08 44.51 13.55
C LEU A 92 22.36 43.05 13.90
N MET A 93 22.65 42.76 15.16
CA MET A 93 23.18 41.46 15.56
C MET A 93 22.20 40.63 16.37
N LYS A 94 22.11 39.35 16.04
CA LYS A 94 21.48 38.31 16.88
C LYS A 94 22.55 37.39 17.45
N MET A 95 22.55 37.19 18.76
CA MET A 95 23.28 36.12 19.46
C MET A 95 22.27 35.18 20.12
N LYS A 96 22.29 33.91 19.74
CA LYS A 96 21.47 32.85 20.31
C LYS A 96 22.37 31.74 20.85
N PHE A 97 22.06 31.21 22.04
CA PHE A 97 22.72 30.03 22.59
C PHE A 97 21.84 29.37 23.67
N ASP A 98 22.02 28.08 23.87
CA ASP A 98 21.45 27.36 24.99
C ASP A 98 22.35 27.43 26.21
N PHE A 99 21.75 27.58 27.39
CA PHE A 99 22.45 27.71 28.66
C PHE A 99 21.77 26.92 29.77
N ALA A 100 22.57 26.27 30.62
CA ALA A 100 22.11 25.62 31.84
C ALA A 100 23.13 25.73 32.98
N VAL A 101 22.64 25.77 34.22
CA VAL A 101 23.46 25.59 35.42
C VAL A 101 23.34 24.13 35.86
N ALA A 102 24.33 23.31 35.51
CA ALA A 102 24.33 21.88 35.78
C ALA A 102 24.70 21.52 37.23
N GLY A 103 25.24 22.47 38.00
CA GLY A 103 25.56 22.30 39.42
C GLY A 103 26.08 23.58 40.06
N GLN A 104 25.86 23.76 41.36
CA GLN A 104 26.32 24.93 42.12
C GLN A 104 27.07 24.48 43.38
N ASN A 105 28.02 25.29 43.85
CA ASN A 105 28.67 25.11 45.15
C ASN A 105 28.46 26.41 45.96
N GLU A 106 28.01 26.26 47.21
CA GLU A 106 27.58 27.36 48.09
C GLU A 106 28.72 28.29 48.55
N ASP A 107 29.98 27.88 48.34
CA ASP A 107 31.16 28.67 48.73
C ASP A 107 31.45 29.83 47.78
N HIS A 108 31.24 31.07 48.25
CA HIS A 108 31.55 32.29 47.51
C HIS A 108 32.19 33.38 48.37
N PRO A 109 33.24 34.08 47.88
CA PRO A 109 33.87 35.19 48.60
C PRO A 109 33.14 36.56 48.54
N ASP A 110 31.97 36.68 47.91
CA ASP A 110 31.32 37.96 47.52
C ASP A 110 29.83 37.74 47.15
N ASP A 111 28.97 38.76 47.14
CA ASP A 111 27.53 38.59 46.87
C ASP A 111 27.16 38.76 45.38
N ARG A 112 28.12 39.11 44.52
CA ARG A 112 27.90 39.27 43.07
C ARG A 112 27.79 37.92 42.38
N ARG A 113 26.71 37.71 41.64
CA ARG A 113 26.41 36.43 40.97
C ARG A 113 26.41 36.48 39.44
N ALA A 114 26.46 37.68 38.84
CA ALA A 114 26.34 37.88 37.40
C ALA A 114 27.69 37.85 36.66
N MET A 115 27.85 36.88 35.75
CA MET A 115 28.93 36.85 34.76
C MET A 115 28.63 37.84 33.66
N SER A 116 29.63 38.56 33.14
CA SER A 116 29.39 39.51 32.06
C SER A 116 29.51 38.83 30.70
N PHE A 117 28.51 39.03 29.84
CA PHE A 117 28.54 38.72 28.41
C PHE A 117 28.67 40.03 27.64
N TYR A 118 29.77 40.18 26.91
CA TYR A 118 30.16 41.41 26.22
C TYR A 118 30.02 41.25 24.71
N PHE A 119 29.65 42.35 24.05
CA PHE A 119 29.65 42.53 22.61
C PHE A 119 30.38 43.82 22.26
N GLY A 120 31.20 43.81 21.20
CA GLY A 120 32.04 44.94 20.83
C GLY A 120 33.03 44.59 19.72
N PRO A 121 34.07 45.43 19.50
CA PRO A 121 34.93 45.33 18.33
C PRO A 121 35.90 44.15 18.41
N SER A 122 36.56 43.96 19.55
CA SER A 122 37.47 42.83 19.79
C SER A 122 37.69 42.58 21.28
N PHE A 123 38.10 41.36 21.61
CA PHE A 123 38.36 40.92 22.97
C PHE A 123 39.67 40.14 23.08
N ALA A 124 40.19 40.09 24.31
CA ALA A 124 41.42 39.37 24.63
C ALA A 124 41.23 38.43 25.82
N ARG A 125 42.25 37.61 26.08
CA ARG A 125 42.34 36.70 27.23
C ARG A 125 42.25 37.40 28.59
N VAL A 126 42.79 38.61 28.72
CA VAL A 126 42.75 39.40 29.97
C VAL A 126 41.36 40.00 30.19
N GLY A 127 41.08 40.54 31.38
CA GLY A 127 39.78 41.15 31.70
C GLY A 127 39.35 42.20 30.67
N THR A 128 38.04 42.37 30.49
CA THR A 128 37.47 43.31 29.51
C THR A 128 37.29 44.70 30.12
N SER A 129 37.90 45.72 29.52
CA SER A 129 37.64 47.12 29.89
C SER A 129 36.23 47.52 29.45
N ILE A 130 35.51 48.22 30.32
CA ILE A 130 34.17 48.76 30.01
C ILE A 130 34.18 49.85 28.93
N ALA A 131 35.36 50.38 28.59
CA ALA A 131 35.54 51.32 27.48
C ALA A 131 35.55 50.63 26.11
N ASP A 132 35.77 49.31 26.07
CA ASP A 132 35.87 48.51 24.83
C ASP A 132 34.60 47.68 24.56
N VAL A 133 33.50 48.02 25.23
CA VAL A 133 32.24 47.26 25.20
C VAL A 133 31.16 48.11 24.56
N HIS A 134 30.58 47.65 23.44
CA HIS A 134 29.40 48.28 22.87
C HIS A 134 28.18 48.00 23.75
N SER A 135 27.87 46.72 23.97
CA SER A 135 26.74 46.27 24.79
C SER A 135 27.13 45.08 25.66
N ARG A 136 26.46 44.93 26.81
CA ARG A 136 26.64 43.77 27.68
C ARG A 136 25.43 43.49 28.54
N PHE A 137 25.29 42.24 28.95
CA PHE A 137 24.34 41.84 29.98
C PHE A 137 25.02 40.90 30.99
N GLY A 138 24.36 40.73 32.13
CA GLY A 138 24.76 39.83 33.21
C GLY A 138 24.03 38.50 33.10
N LEU A 139 24.78 37.40 33.03
CA LEU A 139 24.28 36.03 33.13
C LEU A 139 24.64 35.48 34.51
N GLY A 140 23.67 35.45 35.42
CA GLY A 140 23.91 35.18 36.84
C GLY A 140 23.50 33.80 37.32
N ILE A 141 24.27 33.23 38.23
CA ILE A 141 23.96 31.95 38.89
C ILE A 141 23.06 32.25 40.08
N SER A 142 21.84 31.71 40.11
CA SER A 142 20.92 31.96 41.22
C SER A 142 21.36 31.27 42.51
N GLU A 143 20.78 31.70 43.64
CA GLU A 143 20.80 30.94 44.91
C GLU A 143 19.94 29.69 44.84
N THR A 144 18.93 29.68 43.97
CA THR A 144 18.14 28.49 43.67
C THR A 144 19.01 27.50 42.90
N THR A 145 19.18 26.29 43.44
CA THR A 145 20.01 25.25 42.84
C THR A 145 19.56 24.93 41.41
N GLY A 146 20.51 24.95 40.47
CA GLY A 146 20.25 24.64 39.07
C GLY A 146 19.59 25.77 38.26
N SER A 147 19.42 26.95 38.87
CA SER A 147 18.79 28.11 38.24
C SER A 147 19.77 29.24 37.95
N PHE A 148 19.40 30.08 36.99
CA PHE A 148 20.12 31.28 36.58
C PHE A 148 19.17 32.47 36.39
N PHE A 149 19.71 33.67 36.28
CA PHE A 149 18.96 34.89 35.99
C PHE A 149 19.73 35.78 35.02
N LEU A 150 19.05 36.75 34.42
CA LEU A 150 19.64 37.81 33.61
C LEU A 150 19.61 39.13 34.38
N GLN A 151 20.63 39.97 34.17
CA GLN A 151 20.74 41.27 34.82
C GLN A 151 21.24 42.35 33.85
N VAL A 152 20.65 43.53 33.90
CA VAL A 152 21.19 44.71 33.24
C VAL A 152 22.38 45.23 34.07
N LEU A 153 23.56 45.28 33.46
CA LEU A 153 24.81 45.67 34.15
C LEU A 153 25.11 47.17 34.08
N ASP A 154 24.47 47.89 33.15
CA ASP A 154 24.72 49.29 32.86
C ASP A 154 23.45 50.11 33.16
N ASN A 155 23.56 51.12 34.04
CA ASN A 155 22.54 52.13 34.35
C ASN A 155 21.18 51.68 34.90
N GLY A 156 20.98 50.41 35.27
CA GLY A 156 19.82 49.99 36.05
C GLY A 156 19.99 48.54 36.46
N SER A 157 20.12 48.26 37.75
CA SER A 157 20.40 46.92 38.29
C SER A 157 19.23 45.92 38.13
N ALA A 158 18.36 46.10 37.14
CA ALA A 158 17.19 45.28 36.86
C ALA A 158 17.60 43.82 36.66
N LYS A 159 16.91 42.94 37.39
CA LYS A 159 17.15 41.51 37.43
C LYS A 159 15.89 40.79 36.96
N SER A 160 16.04 39.76 36.13
CA SER A 160 14.94 38.89 35.73
C SER A 160 14.48 37.99 36.88
N VAL A 161 13.37 37.27 36.67
CA VAL A 161 13.07 36.05 37.44
C VAL A 161 14.15 34.98 37.23
N ASP A 162 14.15 33.97 38.10
CA ASP A 162 15.00 32.80 37.93
C ASP A 162 14.46 31.87 36.85
N PHE A 163 15.37 31.33 36.03
CA PHE A 163 15.12 30.30 35.03
C PHE A 163 15.88 29.03 35.40
N SER A 164 15.27 27.86 35.20
CA SER A 164 15.87 26.56 35.51
C SER A 164 15.95 25.66 34.28
N GLY A 165 16.86 24.67 34.32
CA GLY A 165 17.07 23.75 33.20
C GLY A 165 17.80 24.39 32.02
N LYS A 166 17.87 23.67 30.89
CA LYS A 166 18.45 24.17 29.64
C LYS A 166 17.46 25.13 28.98
N GLN A 167 17.87 26.37 28.77
CA GLN A 167 17.07 27.43 28.16
C GLN A 167 17.81 28.05 26.99
N THR A 168 17.08 28.41 25.93
CA THR A 168 17.63 29.19 24.82
C THR A 168 17.57 30.68 25.15
N ILE A 169 18.70 31.36 25.08
CA ILE A 169 18.82 32.81 25.28
C ILE A 169 19.06 33.45 23.91
N THR A 170 18.27 34.46 23.57
CA THR A 170 18.41 35.24 22.32
C THR A 170 18.61 36.71 22.64
N PHE A 171 19.80 37.24 22.37
CA PHE A 171 20.19 38.64 22.52
C PHE A 171 20.18 39.34 21.15
N MET A 172 19.53 40.50 21.08
CA MET A 172 19.43 41.33 19.89
C MET A 172 20.06 42.70 20.19
N VAL A 173 20.86 43.25 19.28
CA VAL A 173 21.42 44.60 19.40
C VAL A 173 21.41 45.30 18.06
N ASN A 174 21.04 46.58 18.08
CA ASN A 174 20.96 47.43 16.91
C ASN A 174 21.89 48.65 17.06
N ASN A 175 22.73 48.85 16.06
CA ASN A 175 23.62 50.00 15.89
C ASN A 175 23.66 50.41 14.41
N SER A 176 22.52 50.30 13.71
CA SER A 176 22.42 50.54 12.27
C SER A 176 22.17 51.99 11.88
N GLY A 177 22.12 52.92 12.84
CA GLY A 177 21.76 54.33 12.61
C GLY A 177 20.26 54.58 12.48
N SER A 178 19.41 53.57 12.72
CA SER A 178 17.94 53.64 12.61
C SER A 178 17.25 52.47 13.30
N THR A 179 15.97 52.62 13.66
CA THR A 179 15.14 51.54 14.20
C THR A 179 15.00 50.40 13.17
N GLN A 180 15.17 49.17 13.63
CA GLN A 180 15.06 47.96 12.80
C GLN A 180 13.91 47.06 13.26
N THR A 181 13.46 46.17 12.39
CA THR A 181 12.51 45.11 12.73
C THR A 181 13.12 43.73 12.51
N TYR A 182 12.70 42.76 13.31
CA TYR A 182 13.13 41.37 13.18
C TYR A 182 12.01 40.40 13.63
N LEU A 183 12.15 39.13 13.25
CA LEU A 183 11.26 38.06 13.71
C LEU A 183 11.72 37.56 15.09
N ALA A 184 10.88 37.74 16.10
CA ALA A 184 11.16 37.37 17.48
C ALA A 184 11.01 35.86 17.75
N PRO A 185 11.58 35.34 18.86
CA PRO A 185 11.50 33.92 19.21
C PRO A 185 10.07 33.35 19.38
N ASP A 186 9.07 34.20 19.59
CA ASP A 186 7.65 33.82 19.66
C ASP A 186 6.93 33.88 18.29
N ASN A 187 7.69 34.13 17.21
CA ASN A 187 7.24 34.35 15.82
C ASN A 187 6.47 35.65 15.58
N SER A 188 6.46 36.59 16.53
CA SER A 188 5.95 37.95 16.28
C SER A 188 7.01 38.82 15.57
N THR A 189 6.57 39.88 14.91
CA THR A 189 7.47 40.91 14.38
C THR A 189 7.72 41.93 15.46
N GLU A 190 8.98 42.15 15.83
CA GLU A 190 9.40 43.06 16.89
C GLU A 190 10.29 44.17 16.35
N SER A 191 10.21 45.34 16.98
CA SER A 191 11.01 46.52 16.63
C SER A 191 12.05 46.80 17.70
N ILE A 192 13.27 47.12 17.28
CA ILE A 192 14.38 47.50 18.16
C ILE A 192 14.92 48.87 17.76
N ALA A 193 14.99 49.79 18.73
CA ALA A 193 15.50 51.14 18.48
C ALA A 193 17.00 51.12 18.10
N ASP A 194 17.46 52.19 17.45
CA ASP A 194 18.90 52.38 17.24
C ASP A 194 19.61 52.60 18.58
N ASP A 195 20.89 52.22 18.66
CA ASP A 195 21.70 52.27 19.89
C ASP A 195 21.11 51.47 21.07
N THR A 196 20.23 50.48 20.86
CA THR A 196 19.65 49.66 21.93
C THR A 196 19.88 48.16 21.75
N TRP A 197 19.66 47.41 22.84
CA TRP A 197 19.64 45.96 22.85
C TRP A 197 18.47 45.41 23.65
N GLU A 198 18.06 44.19 23.33
CA GLU A 198 17.03 43.45 24.06
C GLU A 198 17.39 41.96 24.17
N ILE A 199 16.71 41.24 25.06
CA ILE A 199 17.03 39.83 25.31
C ILE A 199 15.79 39.01 25.66
N TRP A 200 15.78 37.78 25.16
CA TRP A 200 14.72 36.79 25.32
C TRP A 200 15.27 35.52 25.97
N VAL A 201 14.41 34.83 26.73
CA VAL A 201 14.64 33.47 27.21
C VAL A 201 13.47 32.60 26.77
N GLY A 202 13.75 31.59 25.93
CA GLY A 202 12.72 30.88 25.19
C GLY A 202 11.90 31.87 24.33
N THR A 203 10.60 31.92 24.57
CA THR A 203 9.66 32.86 23.92
C THR A 203 9.33 34.09 24.78
N THR A 204 10.00 34.28 25.93
CA THR A 204 9.70 35.39 26.86
C THR A 204 10.71 36.53 26.68
N LYS A 205 10.23 37.73 26.34
CA LYS A 205 11.04 38.96 26.32
C LYS A 205 11.36 39.38 27.75
N VAL A 206 12.65 39.49 28.09
CA VAL A 206 13.11 39.76 29.46
C VAL A 206 13.49 41.23 29.64
N PHE A 207 14.29 41.77 28.73
CA PHE A 207 14.61 43.21 28.68
C PHE A 207 14.32 43.72 27.28
N ASN A 208 13.80 44.93 27.17
CA ASN A 208 13.34 45.56 25.94
C ASN A 208 14.01 46.95 25.80
N ASP A 209 14.61 47.23 24.65
CA ASP A 209 15.24 48.52 24.31
C ASP A 209 16.15 49.12 25.40
N ILE A 210 17.07 48.33 25.94
CA ILE A 210 18.09 48.82 26.87
C ILE A 210 19.16 49.58 26.08
N ALA A 211 19.50 50.79 26.52
CA ALA A 211 20.54 51.59 25.87
C ALA A 211 21.90 50.85 25.84
N SER A 212 22.53 50.84 24.67
CA SER A 212 23.89 50.37 24.48
C SER A 212 24.87 51.30 25.20
N ARG A 213 25.96 50.75 25.70
CA ARG A 213 26.88 51.46 26.60
C ARG A 213 27.76 52.46 25.86
N ASN A 214 28.47 51.99 24.83
CA ASN A 214 29.35 52.81 23.99
C ASN A 214 28.93 52.60 22.53
N LYS A 215 27.93 53.35 22.10
CA LYS A 215 27.34 53.26 20.76
C LYS A 215 28.30 53.48 19.59
N ASP A 216 29.36 54.26 19.80
CA ASP A 216 30.35 54.56 18.77
C ASP A 216 31.31 53.38 18.49
N LEU A 217 31.19 52.26 19.22
CA LEU A 217 32.01 51.07 19.01
C LEU A 217 31.35 50.10 18.02
N SER A 218 32.17 49.47 17.17
CA SER A 218 31.67 48.46 16.26
C SER A 218 31.27 47.16 16.97
N LEU A 219 30.37 46.42 16.33
CA LEU A 219 29.93 45.07 16.73
C LEU A 219 30.69 44.01 15.91
N GLY A 220 30.50 42.73 16.25
CA GLY A 220 31.07 41.61 15.48
C GLY A 220 31.97 40.67 16.28
N SER A 221 32.28 41.02 17.52
CA SER A 221 32.95 40.13 18.47
C SER A 221 32.11 39.96 19.73
N PHE A 222 32.29 38.83 20.42
CA PHE A 222 31.63 38.58 21.71
C PHE A 222 32.55 37.87 22.70
N LYS A 223 32.27 38.04 24.00
CA LYS A 223 33.02 37.42 25.09
C LYS A 223 32.16 37.15 26.32
N LEU A 224 32.25 35.94 26.88
CA LEU A 224 31.81 35.67 28.25
C LEU A 224 33.00 35.80 29.20
N GLN A 225 32.80 36.47 30.34
CA GLN A 225 33.77 36.56 31.42
C GLN A 225 33.18 36.08 32.75
N TYR A 226 33.70 34.95 33.23
CA TYR A 226 33.40 34.35 34.52
C TYR A 226 34.52 34.66 35.52
N ASN A 227 34.41 35.80 36.21
CA ASN A 227 35.48 36.33 37.07
C ASN A 227 35.82 35.44 38.28
N SER A 228 37.06 35.56 38.77
CA SER A 228 37.62 34.85 39.93
C SER A 228 36.77 34.94 41.20
N PHE A 229 36.16 36.10 41.43
CA PHE A 229 35.37 36.38 42.61
C PHE A 229 33.94 35.85 42.54
N LEU A 230 33.42 35.41 41.39
CA LEU A 230 32.03 34.91 41.20
C LEU A 230 31.84 33.47 41.76
N PRO A 231 30.59 32.97 41.89
CA PRO A 231 30.33 31.70 42.56
C PRO A 231 31.04 30.55 41.86
N LYS A 232 31.23 29.44 42.57
CA LYS A 232 31.67 28.18 41.94
C LYS A 232 30.45 27.45 41.37
N GLY A 233 30.62 26.81 40.22
CA GLY A 233 29.51 26.12 39.56
C GLY A 233 29.92 25.40 38.29
N ILE A 234 28.97 24.60 37.78
CA ILE A 234 29.06 23.86 36.53
C ILE A 234 28.08 24.51 35.55
N LEU A 235 28.61 24.99 34.43
CA LEU A 235 27.86 25.74 33.42
C LEU A 235 27.97 25.07 32.07
N ASP A 236 26.84 24.86 31.39
CA ASP A 236 26.79 24.30 30.04
C ASP A 236 26.32 25.35 29.05
N PHE A 237 27.02 25.43 27.92
CA PHE A 237 26.69 26.26 26.77
C PHE A 237 26.63 25.41 25.51
N ASP A 238 25.63 25.63 24.67
CA ASP A 238 25.40 24.84 23.47
C ASP A 238 24.65 25.68 22.41
N ASN A 239 24.56 25.19 21.17
CA ASN A 239 23.75 25.76 20.08
C ASN A 239 23.97 27.27 19.85
N PHE A 240 25.22 27.70 19.83
CA PHE A 240 25.56 29.09 19.52
C PHE A 240 25.21 29.44 18.07
N GLU A 241 24.62 30.62 17.87
CA GLU A 241 24.36 31.25 16.58
C GLU A 241 24.54 32.77 16.75
N PHE A 242 25.50 33.36 16.06
CA PHE A 242 25.80 34.79 16.08
C PHE A 242 25.78 35.29 14.65
N ILE A 243 24.81 36.11 14.29
CA ILE A 243 24.57 36.53 12.91
C ILE A 243 24.29 38.04 12.81
N ASP A 244 24.71 38.64 11.70
CA ASP A 244 24.33 39.99 11.29
C ASP A 244 23.11 39.92 10.39
N LEU A 245 22.09 40.71 10.71
CA LEU A 245 20.82 40.72 10.02
C LEU A 245 20.79 41.73 8.84
N LEU A 246 21.82 42.57 8.65
CA LEU A 246 21.80 43.66 7.64
C LEU A 246 22.89 43.63 6.54
N ASN A 247 24.10 43.10 6.73
CA ASN A 247 25.17 43.21 5.70
C ASN A 247 25.31 41.98 4.78
N GLN A 248 25.14 42.20 3.47
CA GLN A 248 25.10 41.33 2.28
C GLN A 248 26.29 41.15 1.30
N GLU A 249 26.98 40.01 1.19
CA GLU A 249 27.29 39.39 -0.13
C GLU A 249 27.22 37.84 -0.01
N ILE A 250 26.26 37.21 -0.68
CA ILE A 250 26.28 35.76 -0.98
C ILE A 250 26.48 35.61 -2.49
N VAL A 251 27.48 34.83 -2.87
CA VAL A 251 27.62 34.27 -4.21
C VAL A 251 26.51 33.23 -4.38
N LYS A 252 25.48 33.52 -5.20
CA LYS A 252 24.56 32.47 -5.70
C LYS A 252 25.43 31.44 -6.43
N THR A 253 25.66 30.27 -5.85
CA THR A 253 26.26 29.16 -6.58
C THR A 253 25.14 28.51 -7.38
N GLN A 254 25.33 28.45 -8.69
CA GLN A 254 24.45 27.76 -9.62
C GLN A 254 25.16 26.48 -10.05
N SER A 255 24.85 25.36 -9.39
CA SER A 255 25.49 24.08 -9.72
C SER A 255 24.71 23.24 -10.74
N LEU A 256 23.49 23.67 -11.12
CA LEU A 256 22.61 22.86 -11.96
C LEU A 256 23.07 22.83 -13.42
N GLU A 257 23.12 21.63 -13.98
CA GLU A 257 23.17 21.43 -15.42
C GLU A 257 21.79 21.02 -15.91
N HIS A 258 21.34 21.62 -17.02
CA HIS A 258 20.03 21.36 -17.60
C HIS A 258 20.14 20.73 -19.01
N PRO A 259 19.18 19.88 -19.42
CA PRO A 259 18.09 19.34 -18.59
C PRO A 259 18.60 18.30 -17.58
N HIS A 260 17.84 18.06 -16.50
CA HIS A 260 18.14 16.99 -15.54
C HIS A 260 16.91 16.35 -14.87
N ILE A 261 15.67 16.83 -15.13
CA ILE A 261 14.46 16.24 -14.53
C ILE A 261 14.15 14.89 -15.15
N LEU A 262 13.94 14.87 -16.47
CA LEU A 262 13.59 13.63 -17.18
C LEU A 262 14.81 12.99 -17.85
N VAL A 263 15.74 13.79 -18.34
CA VAL A 263 16.95 13.35 -19.04
C VAL A 263 18.08 14.32 -18.74
N SER A 264 19.32 13.85 -18.93
CA SER A 264 20.54 14.65 -18.90
C SER A 264 21.14 14.77 -20.30
N ASN A 265 22.06 15.71 -20.52
CA ASN A 265 22.80 15.80 -21.78
C ASN A 265 23.54 14.49 -22.14
N ALA A 266 23.93 13.68 -21.15
CA ALA A 266 24.54 12.37 -21.37
C ALA A 266 23.56 11.34 -21.97
N ASP A 267 22.25 11.50 -21.75
CA ASP A 267 21.23 10.61 -22.32
C ASP A 267 20.94 10.93 -23.82
N LYS A 268 21.28 12.14 -24.29
CA LYS A 268 20.88 12.64 -25.62
C LYS A 268 21.25 11.70 -26.76
N GLN A 269 22.51 11.25 -26.79
CA GLN A 269 23.01 10.44 -27.89
C GLN A 269 22.24 9.12 -28.02
N LYS A 270 21.96 8.45 -26.90
CA LYS A 270 21.18 7.21 -26.89
C LYS A 270 19.77 7.39 -27.44
N ILE A 271 19.13 8.53 -27.16
CA ILE A 271 17.79 8.85 -27.69
C ILE A 271 17.87 9.05 -29.21
N LEU A 272 18.87 9.78 -29.69
CA LEU A 272 19.11 9.98 -31.13
C LEU A 272 19.42 8.67 -31.85
N ASP A 273 20.20 7.78 -31.22
CA ASP A 273 20.48 6.45 -31.75
C ASP A 273 19.19 5.63 -31.85
N ASN A 274 18.33 5.67 -30.82
CA ASN A 274 17.04 5.01 -30.89
C ASN A 274 16.20 5.54 -32.07
N ILE A 275 16.13 6.86 -32.25
CA ILE A 275 15.41 7.51 -33.37
C ILE A 275 15.97 7.08 -34.72
N ALA A 276 17.29 6.92 -34.82
CA ALA A 276 17.97 6.55 -36.06
C ALA A 276 17.79 5.06 -36.42
N TYR A 277 17.69 4.18 -35.42
CA TYR A 277 17.77 2.73 -35.62
C TYR A 277 16.45 1.97 -35.41
N TYR A 278 15.45 2.56 -34.75
CA TYR A 278 14.21 1.85 -34.43
C TYR A 278 12.95 2.62 -34.87
N ASP A 279 12.07 1.92 -35.59
CA ASP A 279 10.84 2.48 -36.16
C ASP A 279 9.91 3.10 -35.11
N TRP A 280 9.79 2.48 -33.93
CA TRP A 280 8.94 3.00 -32.86
C TRP A 280 9.42 4.37 -32.36
N ALA A 281 10.74 4.58 -32.26
CA ALA A 281 11.32 5.83 -31.79
C ALA A 281 11.27 6.91 -32.87
N SER A 282 11.59 6.53 -34.12
CA SER A 282 11.44 7.41 -35.28
C SER A 282 9.99 7.89 -35.44
N SER A 283 9.01 6.98 -35.32
CA SER A 283 7.59 7.32 -35.34
C SER A 283 7.21 8.30 -34.24
N MET A 284 7.66 8.08 -33.00
CA MET A 284 7.40 9.01 -31.90
C MET A 284 8.00 10.40 -32.13
N PHE A 285 9.24 10.47 -32.62
CA PHE A 285 9.87 11.74 -32.95
C PHE A 285 9.10 12.50 -34.04
N ASN A 286 8.68 11.81 -35.10
CA ASN A 286 7.87 12.42 -36.16
C ASN A 286 6.51 12.91 -35.64
N GLN A 287 5.86 12.15 -34.75
CA GLN A 287 4.62 12.57 -34.09
C GLN A 287 4.82 13.85 -33.26
N LEU A 288 5.94 14.00 -32.53
CA LEU A 288 6.25 15.24 -31.82
C LEU A 288 6.35 16.43 -32.79
N MET A 289 7.11 16.25 -33.88
CA MET A 289 7.30 17.28 -34.90
C MET A 289 5.96 17.69 -35.54
N GLU A 290 5.15 16.72 -35.96
CA GLU A 290 3.83 16.95 -36.58
C GLU A 290 2.86 17.71 -35.66
N ARG A 291 2.89 17.43 -34.36
CA ARG A 291 2.02 18.08 -33.38
C ARG A 291 2.36 19.56 -33.18
N GLN A 292 3.62 19.96 -33.39
CA GLN A 292 4.11 21.29 -32.99
C GLN A 292 4.63 22.17 -34.12
N SER A 293 4.98 21.63 -35.30
CA SER A 293 5.52 22.42 -36.43
C SER A 293 4.61 23.59 -36.83
N LEU A 294 3.32 23.35 -37.01
CA LEU A 294 2.35 24.42 -37.35
C LEU A 294 2.30 25.52 -36.27
N TYR A 295 2.40 25.15 -34.99
CA TYR A 295 2.35 26.12 -33.91
C TYR A 295 3.64 26.93 -33.78
N GLU A 296 4.78 26.33 -34.10
CA GLU A 296 6.07 27.02 -34.20
C GLU A 296 6.04 28.02 -35.37
N GLU A 297 5.58 27.61 -36.55
CA GLU A 297 5.44 28.49 -37.72
C GLU A 297 4.49 29.68 -37.44
N ILE A 298 3.34 29.41 -36.81
CA ILE A 298 2.40 30.46 -36.40
C ILE A 298 3.05 31.40 -35.37
N HIS A 299 3.74 30.86 -34.37
CA HIS A 299 4.36 31.66 -33.32
C HIS A 299 5.46 32.60 -33.86
N VAL A 300 6.25 32.14 -34.83
CA VAL A 300 7.27 32.97 -35.51
C VAL A 300 6.64 34.20 -36.18
N SER A 301 5.45 34.05 -36.76
CA SER A 301 4.73 35.14 -37.44
C SER A 301 3.84 35.99 -36.52
N ASP A 302 3.22 35.39 -35.50
CA ASP A 302 2.36 36.02 -34.51
C ASP A 302 2.54 35.36 -33.13
N PRO A 303 3.48 35.85 -32.29
CA PRO A 303 3.70 35.29 -30.96
C PRO A 303 2.47 35.43 -30.05
N LYS A 304 1.55 36.38 -30.34
CA LYS A 304 0.32 36.58 -29.54
C LYS A 304 -0.70 35.48 -29.76
N PHE A 305 -0.65 34.76 -30.90
CA PHE A 305 -1.67 33.80 -31.28
C PHE A 305 -1.89 32.73 -30.22
N ILE A 306 -0.80 32.20 -29.65
CA ILE A 306 -0.85 31.16 -28.62
C ILE A 306 -1.04 31.78 -27.24
N LEU A 307 -0.35 32.88 -26.93
CA LEU A 307 -0.40 33.50 -25.59
C LEU A 307 -1.79 34.02 -25.23
N LYS A 308 -2.55 34.61 -26.18
CA LYS A 308 -3.94 35.05 -25.95
C LYS A 308 -4.91 33.91 -25.60
N SER A 309 -4.53 32.66 -25.88
CA SER A 309 -5.32 31.48 -25.56
C SER A 309 -5.04 30.94 -24.15
N ILE A 310 -4.00 31.43 -23.47
CA ILE A 310 -3.74 31.08 -22.08
C ILE A 310 -4.82 31.74 -21.22
N PRO A 311 -5.64 30.96 -20.49
CA PRO A 311 -6.61 31.54 -19.59
C PRO A 311 -5.93 32.14 -18.36
N GLY A 312 -6.60 33.07 -17.68
CA GLY A 312 -6.14 33.54 -16.37
C GLY A 312 -6.12 32.39 -15.34
N ILE A 313 -5.47 32.61 -14.20
CA ILE A 313 -5.46 31.63 -13.11
C ILE A 313 -6.32 32.16 -11.94
N PRO A 314 -7.42 31.49 -11.56
CA PRO A 314 -7.93 30.21 -12.09
C PRO A 314 -8.62 30.32 -13.46
N GLY A 315 -8.43 29.29 -14.31
CA GLY A 315 -8.95 29.25 -15.69
C GLY A 315 -9.56 27.91 -16.11
N ASP A 316 -9.63 27.66 -17.41
CA ASP A 316 -10.05 26.37 -17.97
C ASP A 316 -8.93 25.33 -17.87
N ARG A 317 -9.23 24.21 -17.19
CA ARG A 317 -8.28 23.13 -16.93
C ARG A 317 -7.69 22.53 -18.22
N SER A 318 -8.54 22.25 -19.22
CA SER A 318 -8.14 21.55 -20.44
C SER A 318 -7.27 22.41 -21.35
N THR A 319 -7.55 23.71 -21.39
CA THR A 319 -6.77 24.71 -22.13
C THR A 319 -5.40 24.87 -21.50
N HIS A 320 -5.32 25.03 -20.18
CA HIS A 320 -4.04 25.05 -19.47
C HIS A 320 -3.19 23.81 -19.75
N ARG A 321 -3.78 22.62 -19.63
CA ARG A 321 -3.12 21.34 -19.93
C ARG A 321 -2.55 21.33 -21.36
N THR A 322 -3.34 21.72 -22.33
CA THR A 322 -2.96 21.67 -23.76
C THR A 322 -1.78 22.59 -24.06
N ILE A 323 -1.79 23.81 -23.50
CA ILE A 323 -0.72 24.79 -23.74
C ILE A 323 0.56 24.42 -22.99
N LEU A 324 0.45 23.93 -21.75
CA LEU A 324 1.63 23.46 -21.00
C LEU A 324 2.25 22.20 -21.62
N ASN A 325 1.45 21.27 -22.16
CA ASN A 325 1.96 20.16 -22.96
C ASN A 325 2.77 20.68 -24.15
N ARG A 326 2.25 21.68 -24.88
CA ARG A 326 2.96 22.30 -26.01
C ARG A 326 4.30 22.88 -25.59
N ALA A 327 4.35 23.64 -24.49
CA ALA A 327 5.60 24.20 -24.00
C ALA A 327 6.66 23.12 -23.77
N VAL A 328 6.29 22.02 -23.12
CA VAL A 328 7.23 20.93 -22.87
C VAL A 328 7.57 20.14 -24.16
N GLU A 329 6.58 19.81 -25.00
CA GLU A 329 6.83 19.10 -26.27
C GLU A 329 7.79 19.90 -27.17
N CYS A 330 7.62 21.22 -27.25
CA CYS A 330 8.57 22.11 -27.95
C CYS A 330 9.95 22.15 -27.28
N GLY A 331 10.02 22.14 -25.94
CA GLY A 331 11.28 22.01 -25.21
C GLY A 331 12.04 20.72 -25.51
N ILE A 332 11.32 19.59 -25.59
CA ILE A 332 11.90 18.29 -25.98
C ILE A 332 12.42 18.34 -27.42
N ILE A 333 11.66 18.91 -28.36
CA ILE A 333 12.09 19.06 -29.76
C ILE A 333 13.36 19.91 -29.83
N TYR A 334 13.41 21.03 -29.10
CA TYR A 334 14.62 21.85 -29.01
C TYR A 334 15.81 21.05 -28.47
N TYR A 335 15.61 20.32 -27.38
CA TYR A 335 16.67 19.48 -26.82
C TYR A 335 17.21 18.46 -27.81
N LEU A 336 16.35 17.83 -28.62
CA LEU A 336 16.77 16.83 -29.61
C LEU A 336 17.39 17.44 -30.87
N THR A 337 16.87 18.58 -31.34
CA THR A 337 17.20 19.14 -32.68
C THR A 337 18.12 20.36 -32.65
N GLY A 338 18.15 21.10 -31.53
CA GLY A 338 18.79 22.41 -31.43
C GLY A 338 18.02 23.55 -32.11
N ASN A 339 16.81 23.31 -32.63
CA ASN A 339 16.01 24.35 -33.29
C ASN A 339 15.44 25.35 -32.27
N GLU A 340 15.96 26.57 -32.29
CA GLU A 340 15.60 27.65 -31.36
C GLU A 340 14.17 28.18 -31.52
N GLY A 341 13.50 27.99 -32.66
CA GLY A 341 12.10 28.40 -32.84
C GLY A 341 11.16 27.69 -31.86
N TYR A 342 11.36 26.39 -31.66
CA TYR A 342 10.62 25.63 -30.65
C TYR A 342 10.98 26.07 -29.23
N ALA A 343 12.26 26.38 -28.96
CA ALA A 343 12.68 26.91 -27.66
C ALA A 343 12.02 28.26 -27.36
N GLN A 344 11.94 29.14 -28.36
CA GLN A 344 11.33 30.46 -28.24
C GLN A 344 9.83 30.39 -27.96
N LEU A 345 9.10 29.51 -28.66
CA LEU A 345 7.68 29.25 -28.39
C LEU A 345 7.48 28.76 -26.95
N SER A 346 8.28 27.79 -26.51
CA SER A 346 8.22 27.29 -25.13
C SER A 346 8.56 28.38 -24.10
N ALA A 347 9.58 29.20 -24.35
CA ALA A 347 10.00 30.29 -23.49
C ALA A 347 8.92 31.37 -23.32
N ASP A 348 8.25 31.75 -24.41
CA ASP A 348 7.18 32.76 -24.38
C ASP A 348 5.95 32.24 -23.59
N ILE A 349 5.59 30.96 -23.75
CA ILE A 349 4.54 30.32 -22.94
C ILE A 349 4.96 30.28 -21.46
N LEU A 350 6.18 29.83 -21.18
CA LEU A 350 6.71 29.70 -19.82
C LEU A 350 6.73 31.04 -19.10
N HIS A 351 7.24 32.09 -19.75
CA HIS A 351 7.27 33.47 -19.24
C HIS A 351 5.88 33.91 -18.75
N HIS A 352 4.86 33.69 -19.57
CA HIS A 352 3.49 34.06 -19.22
C HIS A 352 2.97 33.29 -17.99
N TYR A 353 3.22 31.98 -17.90
CA TYR A 353 2.82 31.18 -16.74
C TYR A 353 3.56 31.56 -15.47
N VAL A 354 4.89 31.70 -15.50
CA VAL A 354 5.65 32.01 -14.27
C VAL A 354 5.29 33.39 -13.73
N LYS A 355 4.97 34.36 -14.59
CA LYS A 355 4.46 35.67 -14.18
C LYS A 355 3.15 35.54 -13.40
N MET A 356 2.18 34.78 -13.93
CA MET A 356 0.90 34.55 -13.25
C MET A 356 1.03 33.74 -11.95
N ILE A 357 1.95 32.77 -11.90
CA ILE A 357 2.12 31.88 -10.74
C ILE A 357 2.90 32.57 -9.61
N SER A 358 3.92 33.38 -9.92
CA SER A 358 4.80 34.01 -8.93
C SER A 358 4.12 34.91 -7.90
N VAL A 359 2.93 35.42 -8.24
CA VAL A 359 2.13 36.34 -7.40
C VAL A 359 1.02 35.63 -6.61
N GLN A 360 0.90 34.31 -6.72
CA GLN A 360 -0.16 33.55 -6.06
C GLN A 360 0.19 33.25 -4.61
N ASP A 361 -0.82 33.21 -3.74
CA ASP A 361 -0.70 32.70 -2.38
C ASP A 361 -0.70 31.15 -2.41
N PRO A 362 0.39 30.49 -1.98
CA PRO A 362 0.47 29.03 -1.98
C PRO A 362 -0.66 28.33 -1.23
N LEU A 363 -1.27 28.95 -0.20
CA LEU A 363 -2.34 28.30 0.56
C LEU A 363 -3.68 28.26 -0.18
N ASN A 364 -3.94 29.26 -1.02
CA ASN A 364 -5.23 29.45 -1.69
C ASN A 364 -5.13 29.25 -3.22
N PHE A 365 -3.98 28.83 -3.71
CA PHE A 365 -3.69 28.74 -5.13
C PHE A 365 -4.55 27.69 -5.84
N LYS A 366 -5.30 28.14 -6.86
CA LYS A 366 -6.12 27.30 -7.73
C LYS A 366 -5.79 27.57 -9.19
N PHE A 367 -5.30 26.55 -9.90
CA PHE A 367 -5.01 26.66 -11.33
C PHE A 367 -6.29 26.76 -12.18
N TYR A 368 -7.39 26.15 -11.72
CA TYR A 368 -8.68 26.10 -12.42
C TYR A 368 -9.85 26.14 -11.43
N SER A 369 -11.05 26.51 -11.90
CA SER A 369 -12.21 26.74 -11.02
C SER A 369 -13.26 25.63 -11.06
N SER A 370 -13.64 25.16 -12.25
CA SER A 370 -14.69 24.15 -12.41
C SER A 370 -14.25 22.79 -11.86
N SER A 371 -15.03 22.22 -10.92
CA SER A 371 -14.73 20.94 -10.26
C SER A 371 -13.31 20.89 -9.67
N PHE A 372 -12.88 21.98 -9.03
CA PHE A 372 -11.54 22.11 -8.47
C PHE A 372 -11.22 20.99 -7.49
N ASN A 373 -10.05 20.39 -7.66
CA ASN A 373 -9.44 19.42 -6.76
C ASN A 373 -7.94 19.73 -6.70
N HIS A 374 -7.43 20.02 -5.49
CA HIS A 374 -6.03 20.41 -5.28
C HIS A 374 -5.05 19.34 -5.78
N LEU A 375 -5.40 18.06 -5.70
CA LEU A 375 -4.56 16.96 -6.21
C LEU A 375 -4.30 17.07 -7.70
N ILE A 376 -5.21 17.67 -8.48
CA ILE A 376 -5.11 17.63 -9.93
C ILE A 376 -4.07 18.63 -10.45
N GLN A 377 -3.98 19.82 -9.87
CA GLN A 377 -3.01 20.84 -10.33
C GLN A 377 -1.57 20.43 -10.06
N THR A 378 -1.33 19.70 -8.97
CA THR A 378 -0.01 19.18 -8.58
C THR A 378 0.44 18.02 -9.46
N ARG A 379 -0.50 17.31 -10.11
CA ARG A 379 -0.24 16.17 -11.02
C ARG A 379 -0.21 16.58 -12.50
N GLU A 380 -0.99 17.60 -12.86
CA GLU A 380 -1.22 18.02 -14.24
C GLU A 380 -0.44 19.30 -14.56
N HIS A 381 -0.66 20.40 -13.85
CA HIS A 381 -0.13 21.71 -14.28
C HIS A 381 1.28 21.96 -13.77
N PHE A 382 1.52 21.83 -12.46
CA PHE A 382 2.79 22.21 -11.84
C PHE A 382 4.01 21.46 -12.41
N PRO A 383 3.95 20.14 -12.63
CA PRO A 383 5.11 19.41 -13.17
C PRO A 383 5.54 19.92 -14.54
N ARG A 384 4.58 20.36 -15.37
CA ARG A 384 4.85 20.79 -16.75
C ARG A 384 5.53 22.15 -16.82
N VAL A 385 5.31 23.02 -15.83
CA VAL A 385 6.01 24.30 -15.72
C VAL A 385 7.50 24.04 -15.47
N GLY A 386 7.83 23.20 -14.48
CA GLY A 386 9.20 22.80 -14.18
C GLY A 386 9.88 22.08 -15.35
N ILE A 387 9.22 21.09 -15.96
CA ILE A 387 9.79 20.37 -17.11
C ILE A 387 10.04 21.29 -18.31
N ALA A 388 9.15 22.25 -18.58
CA ALA A 388 9.34 23.18 -19.70
C ALA A 388 10.60 24.04 -19.49
N TYR A 389 10.75 24.59 -18.27
CA TYR A 389 11.94 25.34 -17.88
C TYR A 389 13.22 24.52 -18.05
N ASP A 390 13.23 23.29 -17.51
CA ASP A 390 14.40 22.40 -17.54
C ASP A 390 14.91 22.13 -18.97
N PHE A 391 14.00 21.87 -19.92
CA PHE A 391 14.39 21.63 -21.32
C PHE A 391 14.88 22.87 -22.06
N ILE A 392 14.42 24.07 -21.71
CA ILE A 392 14.77 25.31 -22.43
C ILE A 392 15.79 26.16 -21.69
N HIS A 393 16.25 25.77 -20.50
CA HIS A 393 17.13 26.57 -19.66
C HIS A 393 18.36 27.07 -20.43
N SER A 394 18.99 26.21 -21.24
CA SER A 394 20.16 26.56 -22.07
C SER A 394 19.87 27.62 -23.15
N PHE A 395 18.62 27.76 -23.57
CA PHE A 395 18.17 28.79 -24.51
C PHE A 395 17.92 30.13 -23.80
N ILE A 396 17.17 30.12 -22.70
CA ILE A 396 16.80 31.34 -21.95
C ILE A 396 17.98 31.93 -21.16
N SER A 397 19.03 31.15 -20.90
CA SER A 397 20.25 31.62 -20.22
C SER A 397 21.19 32.42 -21.12
N LYS A 398 20.96 32.46 -22.43
CA LYS A 398 21.78 33.28 -23.33
C LYS A 398 21.40 34.75 -23.13
N GLU A 399 22.40 35.62 -22.94
CA GLU A 399 22.18 37.06 -22.75
C GLU A 399 21.39 37.72 -23.90
N THR A 400 21.45 37.13 -25.10
CA THR A 400 20.73 37.62 -26.29
C THR A 400 19.28 37.16 -26.39
N THR A 401 18.87 36.19 -25.57
CA THR A 401 17.51 35.64 -25.64
C THR A 401 16.52 36.58 -24.99
N THR A 402 15.39 36.81 -25.67
CA THR A 402 14.27 37.60 -25.15
C THR A 402 12.97 36.82 -25.28
N VAL A 403 12.05 37.04 -24.35
CA VAL A 403 10.69 36.48 -24.37
C VAL A 403 9.67 37.54 -24.71
N PHE A 404 8.59 37.14 -25.37
CA PHE A 404 7.49 38.04 -25.71
C PHE A 404 6.55 38.20 -24.51
N ASP A 405 6.49 39.41 -23.92
CA ASP A 405 5.53 39.72 -22.87
C ASP A 405 4.18 40.12 -23.51
N TYR A 406 3.15 39.33 -23.23
CA TYR A 406 1.83 39.51 -23.81
C TYR A 406 1.14 40.81 -23.37
N GLU A 407 1.41 41.31 -22.16
CA GLU A 407 0.74 42.50 -21.63
C GLU A 407 1.34 43.78 -22.19
N THR A 408 2.67 43.84 -22.32
CA THR A 408 3.36 45.01 -22.89
C THR A 408 3.49 44.94 -24.41
N GLU A 409 3.25 43.76 -25.00
CA GLU A 409 3.45 43.45 -26.41
C GLU A 409 4.89 43.69 -26.89
N THR A 410 5.87 43.50 -26.01
CA THR A 410 7.29 43.73 -26.29
C THR A 410 8.15 42.50 -25.99
N ARG A 411 9.34 42.44 -26.60
CA ARG A 411 10.38 41.45 -26.26
C ARG A 411 11.21 41.98 -25.10
N ILE A 412 11.35 41.19 -24.04
CA ILE A 412 12.11 41.53 -22.83
C ILE A 412 13.04 40.37 -22.43
N PRO A 413 14.11 40.60 -21.66
CA PRO A 413 14.90 39.50 -21.08
C PRO A 413 14.02 38.59 -20.22
N PHE A 414 14.33 37.28 -20.20
CA PHE A 414 13.64 36.34 -19.31
C PHE A 414 13.94 36.67 -17.85
N ASN A 415 12.90 36.78 -17.02
CA ASN A 415 13.07 37.10 -15.61
C ASN A 415 13.22 35.82 -14.77
N PHE A 416 14.46 35.48 -14.44
CA PHE A 416 14.78 34.32 -13.62
C PHE A 416 14.16 34.44 -12.23
N ASP A 417 14.24 35.59 -11.54
CA ASP A 417 13.69 35.75 -10.20
C ASP A 417 12.17 35.48 -10.17
N THR A 418 11.42 35.91 -11.19
CA THR A 418 9.99 35.58 -11.35
C THR A 418 9.77 34.07 -11.47
N SER A 419 10.58 33.37 -12.28
CA SER A 419 10.48 31.92 -12.42
C SER A 419 10.82 31.18 -11.13
N GLN A 420 11.90 31.60 -10.44
CA GLN A 420 12.30 31.05 -9.15
C GLN A 420 11.18 31.23 -8.12
N LYS A 421 10.53 32.40 -8.11
CA LYS A 421 9.38 32.64 -7.22
C LYS A 421 8.19 31.76 -7.55
N ALA A 422 7.90 31.53 -8.83
CA ALA A 422 6.84 30.62 -9.25
C ALA A 422 7.11 29.17 -8.80
N PHE A 423 8.36 28.71 -8.86
CA PHE A 423 8.74 27.38 -8.37
C PHE A 423 8.55 27.24 -6.86
N GLU A 424 8.93 28.25 -6.08
CA GLU A 424 8.65 28.30 -4.64
C GLU A 424 7.16 28.23 -4.34
N VAL A 425 6.33 29.01 -5.06
CA VAL A 425 4.88 29.03 -4.85
C VAL A 425 4.26 27.64 -5.07
N MET A 426 4.64 26.94 -6.13
CA MET A 426 4.15 25.60 -6.43
C MET A 426 4.64 24.56 -5.40
N ALA A 427 5.92 24.63 -4.99
CA ALA A 427 6.48 23.75 -3.97
C ALA A 427 5.80 23.97 -2.59
N GLU A 428 5.62 25.23 -2.18
CA GLU A 428 4.92 25.57 -0.94
C GLU A 428 3.45 25.18 -0.96
N ASN A 429 2.78 25.23 -2.12
CA ASN A 429 1.39 24.79 -2.24
C ASN A 429 1.27 23.31 -1.86
N VAL A 430 2.13 22.45 -2.40
CA VAL A 430 2.14 21.02 -2.06
C VAL A 430 2.50 20.79 -0.60
N LEU A 431 3.56 21.44 -0.10
CA LEU A 431 4.03 21.25 1.28
C LEU A 431 2.97 21.68 2.33
N LYS A 432 2.18 22.72 2.02
CA LYS A 432 1.21 23.28 2.97
C LYS A 432 -0.21 22.74 2.82
N VAL A 433 -0.62 22.31 1.62
CA VAL A 433 -2.00 21.93 1.30
C VAL A 433 -2.16 20.43 1.03
N GLY A 434 -1.05 19.68 0.92
CA GLY A 434 -1.05 18.29 0.54
C GLY A 434 -1.79 17.33 1.49
N GLY A 435 -1.70 16.05 1.18
CA GLY A 435 -2.25 14.96 1.98
C GLY A 435 -1.23 14.30 2.93
N THR A 436 -1.74 13.46 3.83
CA THR A 436 -0.92 12.52 4.63
C THR A 436 -1.63 11.17 4.79
N ASN A 437 -0.88 10.11 5.05
CA ASN A 437 -1.34 8.76 5.40
C ASN A 437 -2.25 8.11 4.35
N SER A 438 -2.00 8.40 3.07
CA SER A 438 -2.65 7.79 1.90
C SER A 438 -1.74 7.91 0.68
N ASN A 439 -2.25 7.63 -0.51
CA ASN A 439 -1.60 7.87 -1.80
C ASN A 439 -1.43 9.34 -2.15
N HIS A 440 -2.21 10.26 -1.55
CA HIS A 440 -2.21 11.69 -1.89
C HIS A 440 -0.80 12.32 -1.90
N PRO A 441 0.06 12.13 -0.86
CA PRO A 441 1.42 12.66 -0.85
C PRO A 441 2.24 12.23 -2.07
N VAL A 442 2.07 11.00 -2.55
CA VAL A 442 2.77 10.45 -3.71
C VAL A 442 2.28 11.11 -4.99
N LEU A 443 0.97 11.32 -5.11
CA LEU A 443 0.36 11.97 -6.29
C LEU A 443 0.85 13.42 -6.44
N GLU A 444 0.95 14.13 -5.32
CA GLU A 444 1.28 15.55 -5.30
C GLU A 444 2.77 15.81 -5.48
N LEU A 445 3.61 14.82 -5.15
CA LEU A 445 5.05 14.96 -5.07
C LEU A 445 5.69 15.49 -6.36
N THR A 446 5.26 15.03 -7.54
CA THR A 446 5.83 15.53 -8.81
C THR A 446 5.58 17.02 -9.03
N GLY A 447 4.50 17.56 -8.46
CA GLY A 447 4.17 18.98 -8.53
C GLY A 447 5.12 19.86 -7.72
N ALA A 448 5.70 19.33 -6.65
CA ALA A 448 6.72 20.03 -5.88
C ALA A 448 8.13 19.70 -6.38
N LEU A 449 8.47 18.40 -6.46
CA LEU A 449 9.81 17.92 -6.72
C LEU A 449 10.40 18.49 -8.01
N TYR A 450 9.63 18.48 -9.11
CA TYR A 450 10.13 18.97 -10.40
C TYR A 450 10.39 20.48 -10.39
N ASN A 451 9.62 21.23 -9.61
CA ASN A 451 9.83 22.67 -9.46
C ASN A 451 10.98 22.98 -8.49
N VAL A 452 11.16 22.19 -7.43
CA VAL A 452 12.34 22.27 -6.56
C VAL A 452 13.62 21.99 -7.35
N MET A 453 13.60 21.03 -8.26
CA MET A 453 14.75 20.72 -9.14
C MET A 453 15.11 21.89 -10.09
N CYS A 454 14.18 22.82 -10.37
CA CYS A 454 14.44 24.04 -11.15
C CYS A 454 14.92 25.25 -10.32
N MET A 455 15.10 25.10 -9.00
CA MET A 455 15.55 26.21 -8.17
C MET A 455 17.06 26.42 -8.32
N GLU A 456 17.50 27.52 -8.91
CA GLU A 456 18.91 27.73 -9.27
C GLU A 456 19.84 27.91 -8.06
N ASP A 457 19.33 28.52 -6.98
CA ASP A 457 20.08 28.71 -5.74
C ASP A 457 20.21 27.38 -4.99
N ASP A 458 21.44 26.87 -4.87
CA ASP A 458 21.73 25.57 -4.27
C ASP A 458 21.20 25.43 -2.84
N ALA A 459 21.32 26.48 -2.01
CA ALA A 459 20.88 26.47 -0.62
C ALA A 459 19.34 26.42 -0.50
N THR A 460 18.64 27.23 -1.30
CA THR A 460 17.18 27.23 -1.37
C THR A 460 16.66 25.90 -1.88
N ARG A 461 17.26 25.39 -2.96
CA ARG A 461 16.92 24.09 -3.53
C ARG A 461 17.07 22.96 -2.51
N GLU A 462 18.21 22.90 -1.82
CA GLU A 462 18.46 21.88 -0.80
C GLU A 462 17.48 21.99 0.38
N ARG A 463 17.16 23.22 0.83
CA ARG A 463 16.15 23.44 1.89
C ARG A 463 14.78 22.87 1.53
N TYR A 464 14.29 23.15 0.32
CA TYR A 464 13.01 22.62 -0.15
C TYR A 464 13.07 21.11 -0.38
N PHE A 465 14.19 20.60 -0.93
CA PHE A 465 14.40 19.18 -1.11
C PHE A 465 14.33 18.44 0.24
N GLN A 466 14.98 18.94 1.28
CA GLN A 466 14.94 18.34 2.62
C GLN A 466 13.54 18.31 3.22
N ARG A 467 12.70 19.32 2.94
CA ARG A 467 11.28 19.30 3.34
C ARG A 467 10.48 18.23 2.60
N LEU A 468 10.71 18.03 1.30
CA LEU A 468 10.08 16.93 0.56
C LEU A 468 10.63 15.56 0.96
N TRP A 469 11.90 15.48 1.35
CA TRP A 469 12.56 14.25 1.77
C TRP A 469 12.05 13.78 3.14
N ASN A 470 12.03 14.69 4.12
CA ASN A 470 11.64 14.40 5.51
C ASN A 470 10.13 14.52 5.75
N GLY A 471 9.45 15.35 4.95
CA GLY A 471 8.03 15.67 5.09
C GLY A 471 7.77 17.00 5.79
N ASP A 472 6.52 17.44 5.72
CA ASP A 472 5.96 18.63 6.35
C ASP A 472 4.61 18.25 7.02
N SER A 473 3.97 19.18 7.74
CA SER A 473 2.76 18.88 8.52
C SER A 473 1.61 18.33 7.68
N ASN A 474 1.50 18.77 6.42
CA ASN A 474 0.46 18.38 5.47
C ASN A 474 1.02 17.66 4.24
N GLN A 475 2.22 17.09 4.31
CA GLN A 475 2.80 16.35 3.19
C GLN A 475 3.78 15.31 3.73
N ASN A 476 3.46 14.02 3.62
CA ASN A 476 4.44 13.00 4.01
C ASN A 476 5.69 13.08 3.11
N GLY A 477 6.85 12.87 3.73
CA GLY A 477 8.13 12.89 3.03
C GLY A 477 8.38 11.65 2.18
N ILE A 478 9.32 11.75 1.24
CA ILE A 478 9.78 10.63 0.41
C ILE A 478 10.25 9.46 1.28
N THR A 479 10.92 9.75 2.40
CA THR A 479 11.34 8.73 3.38
C THR A 479 10.16 7.95 3.97
N TRP A 480 9.03 8.61 4.25
CA TRP A 480 7.81 7.93 4.67
C TRP A 480 7.24 7.06 3.54
N MET A 481 7.18 7.59 2.31
CA MET A 481 6.62 6.87 1.16
C MET A 481 7.37 5.55 0.89
N LEU A 482 8.71 5.56 0.90
CA LEU A 482 9.52 4.35 0.71
C LEU A 482 9.31 3.33 1.84
N ASN A 483 9.11 3.80 3.08
CA ASN A 483 8.88 2.95 4.24
C ASN A 483 7.42 2.49 4.40
N HIS A 484 6.48 3.02 3.59
CA HIS A 484 5.06 2.70 3.69
C HIS A 484 4.67 1.40 2.97
N PHE A 485 5.51 0.93 2.04
CA PHE A 485 5.30 -0.35 1.36
C PHE A 485 5.33 -1.52 2.35
N THR A 486 4.52 -2.54 2.08
CA THR A 486 4.48 -3.75 2.90
C THR A 486 5.81 -4.50 2.84
N LYS A 487 6.22 -5.11 3.96
CA LYS A 487 7.50 -5.82 4.03
C LYS A 487 7.47 -7.14 3.26
N GLU A 488 6.32 -7.82 3.25
CA GLU A 488 6.17 -9.15 2.70
C GLU A 488 6.07 -9.14 1.17
N GLU A 489 5.24 -8.26 0.61
CA GLU A 489 4.93 -8.23 -0.82
C GLU A 489 5.45 -6.97 -1.53
N SER A 490 6.02 -6.01 -0.78
CA SER A 490 6.49 -4.73 -1.34
C SER A 490 5.39 -4.01 -2.12
N MET A 491 4.17 -4.05 -1.57
CA MET A 491 2.98 -3.43 -2.15
C MET A 491 2.57 -2.19 -1.38
N TRP A 492 1.97 -1.22 -2.07
CA TRP A 492 1.37 -0.06 -1.43
C TRP A 492 0.05 -0.46 -0.75
N PRO A 493 -0.18 -0.19 0.54
CA PRO A 493 -1.28 -0.81 1.29
C PRO A 493 -2.64 -0.10 1.12
N GLU A 494 -3.20 -0.13 -0.10
CA GLU A 494 -4.55 0.40 -0.44
C GLU A 494 -5.32 -0.54 -1.37
N ALA A 495 -6.55 -0.18 -1.75
CA ALA A 495 -7.30 -0.92 -2.77
C ALA A 495 -6.43 -1.19 -4.01
N VAL A 496 -6.58 -2.37 -4.64
CA VAL A 496 -5.64 -2.92 -5.62
C VAL A 496 -5.24 -1.93 -6.73
N GLY A 497 -6.18 -1.12 -7.21
CA GLY A 497 -5.95 -0.13 -8.25
C GLY A 497 -5.12 1.06 -7.76
N TYR A 498 -5.51 1.61 -6.60
CA TYR A 498 -4.76 2.66 -5.92
C TYR A 498 -3.36 2.20 -5.53
N SER A 499 -3.23 0.97 -5.05
CA SER A 499 -1.96 0.34 -4.72
C SER A 499 -1.02 0.31 -5.92
N LYS A 500 -1.48 -0.25 -7.05
CA LYS A 500 -0.69 -0.34 -8.30
C LYS A 500 -0.28 1.03 -8.83
N PHE A 501 -1.23 1.94 -8.88
CA PHE A 501 -1.03 3.27 -9.45
C PHE A 501 -0.04 4.11 -8.64
N THR A 502 -0.18 4.08 -7.32
CA THR A 502 0.73 4.78 -6.41
C THR A 502 2.14 4.19 -6.49
N HIS A 503 2.25 2.87 -6.53
CA HIS A 503 3.52 2.19 -6.73
C HIS A 503 4.19 2.63 -8.05
N ALA A 504 3.44 2.72 -9.15
CA ALA A 504 3.99 3.19 -10.43
C ALA A 504 4.57 4.62 -10.37
N ILE A 505 3.94 5.52 -9.61
CA ILE A 505 4.43 6.89 -9.43
C ILE A 505 5.68 6.90 -8.56
N VAL A 506 5.73 6.10 -7.49
CA VAL A 506 6.94 5.94 -6.66
C VAL A 506 8.12 5.49 -7.52
N LEU A 507 7.94 4.47 -8.37
CA LEU A 507 9.01 4.00 -9.26
C LEU A 507 9.46 5.10 -10.25
N LYS A 508 8.52 5.88 -10.79
CA LYS A 508 8.85 7.03 -11.65
C LYS A 508 9.68 8.06 -10.91
N VAL A 509 9.28 8.42 -9.69
CA VAL A 509 9.98 9.40 -8.86
C VAL A 509 11.34 8.88 -8.44
N MET A 510 11.48 7.61 -8.06
CA MET A 510 12.77 6.98 -7.78
C MET A 510 13.70 7.08 -8.98
N ASN A 511 13.19 6.82 -10.20
CA ASN A 511 13.97 6.95 -11.43
C ASN A 511 14.48 8.37 -11.67
N VAL A 512 13.66 9.39 -11.38
CA VAL A 512 14.05 10.82 -11.45
C VAL A 512 15.07 11.16 -10.36
N LEU A 513 14.80 10.81 -9.10
CA LEU A 513 15.66 11.12 -7.96
C LEU A 513 17.03 10.45 -8.07
N ASP A 514 17.11 9.22 -8.56
CA ASP A 514 18.37 8.51 -8.76
C ASP A 514 19.27 9.18 -9.83
N ARG A 515 18.67 9.86 -10.83
CA ARG A 515 19.43 10.69 -11.79
C ARG A 515 19.92 11.98 -11.16
N TYR A 516 19.06 12.59 -10.34
CA TYR A 516 19.30 13.91 -9.75
C TYR A 516 20.28 13.87 -8.56
N LYS A 517 20.14 12.88 -7.69
CA LYS A 517 20.96 12.64 -6.49
C LYS A 517 21.38 11.17 -6.42
N PRO A 518 22.25 10.71 -7.33
CA PRO A 518 22.69 9.30 -7.40
C PRO A 518 23.36 8.81 -6.11
N GLU A 519 23.90 9.71 -5.29
CA GLU A 519 24.49 9.41 -3.98
C GLU A 519 23.48 8.82 -2.99
N LEU A 520 22.18 9.04 -3.18
CA LEU A 520 21.12 8.44 -2.36
C LEU A 520 20.96 6.94 -2.61
N LYS A 521 21.41 6.46 -3.78
CA LYS A 521 21.25 5.06 -4.22
C LYS A 521 19.82 4.55 -4.04
N ILE A 522 18.84 5.40 -4.34
CA ILE A 522 17.45 5.19 -3.95
C ILE A 522 16.88 3.92 -4.61
N ILE A 523 17.29 3.59 -5.84
CA ILE A 523 16.86 2.35 -6.50
C ILE A 523 17.58 1.14 -5.91
N GLU A 524 18.91 1.18 -5.77
CA GLU A 524 19.70 0.06 -5.21
C GLU A 524 19.23 -0.32 -3.79
N ASN A 525 18.86 0.67 -2.99
CA ASN A 525 18.37 0.47 -1.63
C ASN A 525 16.92 -0.03 -1.54
N ASN A 526 16.16 -0.04 -2.65
CA ASN A 526 14.74 -0.37 -2.69
C ASN A 526 14.38 -1.31 -3.87
N LEU A 527 15.27 -2.23 -4.23
CA LEU A 527 15.08 -3.17 -5.35
C LEU A 527 13.81 -4.03 -5.22
N ASN A 528 13.39 -4.31 -3.99
CA ASN A 528 12.16 -5.06 -3.70
C ASN A 528 10.90 -4.39 -4.29
N LEU A 529 10.88 -3.05 -4.42
CA LEU A 529 9.76 -2.33 -5.05
C LEU A 529 9.65 -2.67 -6.54
N LEU A 530 10.78 -2.88 -7.22
CA LEU A 530 10.79 -3.30 -8.63
C LEU A 530 10.24 -4.72 -8.81
N ASP A 531 10.25 -5.55 -7.77
CA ASP A 531 9.63 -6.89 -7.80
C ASP A 531 8.14 -6.83 -7.46
N GLY A 532 7.76 -6.08 -6.43
CA GLY A 532 6.37 -5.99 -5.95
C GLY A 532 5.39 -5.51 -7.02
N ILE A 533 5.84 -4.66 -7.95
CA ILE A 533 4.99 -4.15 -9.03
C ILE A 533 4.53 -5.20 -10.04
N PHE A 534 5.24 -6.33 -10.16
CA PHE A 534 4.82 -7.43 -11.05
C PHE A 534 3.74 -8.32 -10.42
N ILE A 535 3.53 -8.25 -9.10
CA ILE A 535 2.49 -9.04 -8.42
C ILE A 535 1.11 -8.66 -8.95
N PHE A 536 0.89 -7.41 -9.35
CA PHE A 536 -0.43 -6.97 -9.84
C PHE A 536 -0.90 -7.67 -11.13
N ASP A 537 0.00 -8.22 -11.97
CA ASP A 537 -0.41 -9.04 -13.12
C ASP A 537 -1.11 -10.33 -12.67
N ASN A 538 -0.81 -10.80 -11.46
CA ASN A 538 -1.51 -11.93 -10.86
C ASN A 538 -2.91 -11.57 -10.35
N PHE A 539 -3.32 -10.31 -10.36
CA PHE A 539 -4.69 -9.90 -10.02
C PHE A 539 -5.57 -9.68 -11.24
N TYR A 540 -5.12 -10.11 -12.43
CA TYR A 540 -5.98 -10.20 -13.61
C TYR A 540 -6.64 -11.57 -13.68
N TYR A 541 -7.95 -11.54 -13.94
CA TYR A 541 -8.70 -12.71 -14.38
C TYR A 541 -8.28 -13.13 -15.80
N PRO A 542 -8.50 -14.40 -16.19
CA PRO A 542 -8.15 -14.87 -17.54
C PRO A 542 -8.75 -14.07 -18.70
N ASN A 543 -9.89 -13.38 -18.51
CA ASN A 543 -10.44 -12.48 -19.54
C ASN A 543 -9.77 -11.09 -19.61
N GLY A 544 -8.76 -10.84 -18.78
CA GLY A 544 -8.00 -9.59 -18.71
C GLY A 544 -8.57 -8.52 -17.78
N SER A 545 -9.71 -8.75 -17.11
CA SER A 545 -10.25 -7.80 -16.12
C SER A 545 -9.52 -7.93 -14.77
N THR A 546 -9.35 -6.82 -14.06
CA THR A 546 -8.79 -6.85 -12.69
C THR A 546 -9.86 -7.18 -11.63
N ILE A 547 -9.42 -7.72 -10.50
CA ILE A 547 -10.26 -7.93 -9.31
C ILE A 547 -10.81 -6.60 -8.79
N ALA A 548 -12.07 -6.57 -8.34
CA ALA A 548 -12.73 -5.35 -7.87
C ALA A 548 -12.66 -5.22 -6.34
N TYR A 549 -11.47 -5.36 -5.78
CA TYR A 549 -11.29 -5.41 -4.33
C TYR A 549 -11.03 -4.00 -3.73
N GLY A 550 -12.03 -3.48 -3.03
CA GLY A 550 -12.10 -2.07 -2.58
C GLY A 550 -12.56 -1.12 -3.68
N ASP A 551 -12.23 0.17 -3.55
CA ASP A 551 -12.62 1.18 -4.53
C ASP A 551 -11.80 1.07 -5.84
N ILE A 552 -12.19 0.14 -6.72
CA ILE A 552 -11.57 -0.01 -8.05
C ILE A 552 -12.59 -0.48 -9.11
N GLY A 553 -12.43 0.05 -10.32
CA GLY A 553 -13.11 -0.46 -11.52
C GLY A 553 -12.32 -1.54 -12.25
N ARG A 554 -13.00 -2.56 -12.78
CA ARG A 554 -12.39 -3.73 -13.47
C ARG A 554 -11.68 -3.43 -14.79
N THR A 555 -11.80 -2.20 -15.28
CA THR A 555 -11.18 -1.71 -16.51
C THR A 555 -9.80 -1.08 -16.27
N PHE A 556 -9.34 -1.05 -15.01
CA PHE A 556 -8.02 -0.52 -14.64
C PHE A 556 -6.89 -1.52 -15.01
N THR A 557 -6.59 -1.63 -16.30
CA THR A 557 -5.69 -2.67 -16.85
C THR A 557 -4.50 -2.12 -17.66
N GLY A 558 -4.40 -0.80 -17.86
CA GLY A 558 -3.37 -0.16 -18.69
C GLY A 558 -2.10 0.21 -17.91
N ASP A 559 -1.05 -0.61 -18.00
CA ASP A 559 0.13 -0.50 -17.14
C ASP A 559 1.48 -0.71 -17.85
N ASN A 560 1.51 -0.70 -19.19
CA ASN A 560 2.77 -0.83 -19.95
C ASN A 560 3.81 0.26 -19.57
N HIS A 561 3.35 1.45 -19.16
CA HIS A 561 4.23 2.53 -18.69
C HIS A 561 5.02 2.17 -17.42
N VAL A 562 4.48 1.29 -16.58
CA VAL A 562 5.11 0.84 -15.34
C VAL A 562 6.31 -0.04 -15.64
N TYR A 563 6.13 -1.05 -16.48
CA TYR A 563 7.22 -1.95 -16.88
C TYR A 563 8.25 -1.27 -17.76
N ARG A 564 7.88 -0.26 -18.56
CA ARG A 564 8.86 0.59 -19.26
C ARG A 564 9.77 1.33 -18.29
N ASN A 565 9.24 1.76 -17.15
CA ASN A 565 10.03 2.39 -16.09
C ASN A 565 11.03 1.40 -15.49
N VAL A 566 10.60 0.17 -15.16
CA VAL A 566 11.49 -0.89 -14.67
C VAL A 566 12.55 -1.24 -15.72
N LEU A 567 12.17 -1.36 -16.99
CA LEU A 567 13.08 -1.63 -18.09
C LEU A 567 14.14 -0.52 -18.22
N ALA A 568 13.73 0.74 -18.16
CA ALA A 568 14.63 1.88 -18.23
C ALA A 568 15.62 1.93 -17.06
N MET A 569 15.16 1.67 -15.83
CA MET A 569 16.02 1.57 -14.65
C MET A 569 17.00 0.40 -14.77
N GLY A 570 16.50 -0.77 -15.17
CA GLY A 570 17.33 -1.97 -15.31
C GLY A 570 18.40 -1.83 -16.39
N ASP A 571 18.09 -1.17 -17.49
CA ASP A 571 19.05 -0.88 -18.55
C ASP A 571 20.09 0.16 -18.13
N ARG A 572 19.67 1.27 -17.50
CA ARG A 572 20.59 2.33 -17.06
C ARG A 572 21.57 1.86 -15.99
N LEU A 573 21.07 1.12 -15.00
CA LEU A 573 21.84 0.72 -13.82
C LEU A 573 22.52 -0.65 -13.98
N GLY A 574 22.37 -1.31 -15.14
CA GLY A 574 22.95 -2.64 -15.37
C GLY A 574 22.29 -3.77 -14.56
N LEU A 575 21.03 -3.60 -14.16
CA LEU A 575 20.28 -4.61 -13.39
C LEU A 575 19.66 -5.64 -14.34
N ALA A 576 20.49 -6.59 -14.82
CA ALA A 576 20.13 -7.53 -15.87
C ALA A 576 18.82 -8.30 -15.63
N ALA A 577 18.59 -8.80 -14.41
CA ALA A 577 17.38 -9.56 -14.08
C ALA A 577 16.10 -8.73 -14.22
N TYR A 578 16.12 -7.46 -13.78
CA TYR A 578 14.97 -6.57 -13.89
C TYR A 578 14.75 -6.09 -15.33
N LYS A 579 15.83 -5.84 -16.07
CA LYS A 579 15.76 -5.53 -17.52
C LYS A 579 15.10 -6.68 -18.29
N GLU A 580 15.56 -7.91 -18.07
CA GLU A 580 15.02 -9.11 -18.71
C GLU A 580 13.54 -9.32 -18.34
N LYS A 581 13.21 -9.30 -17.05
CA LYS A 581 11.85 -9.46 -16.55
C LYS A 581 10.88 -8.45 -17.16
N ALA A 582 11.24 -7.16 -17.18
CA ALA A 582 10.43 -6.11 -17.78
C ALA A 582 10.31 -6.26 -19.31
N ALA A 583 11.39 -6.65 -20.00
CA ALA A 583 11.40 -6.86 -21.44
C ALA A 583 10.48 -8.03 -21.86
N ILE A 584 10.51 -9.16 -21.13
CA ILE A 584 9.64 -10.31 -21.37
C ILE A 584 8.17 -9.94 -21.17
N THR A 585 7.85 -9.23 -20.08
CA THR A 585 6.49 -8.75 -19.79
C THR A 585 5.98 -7.83 -20.90
N LEU A 586 6.78 -6.83 -21.29
CA LEU A 586 6.40 -5.90 -22.35
C LEU A 586 6.29 -6.57 -23.73
N LYS A 587 7.20 -7.50 -24.09
CA LYS A 587 7.14 -8.22 -25.35
C LYS A 587 5.84 -9.01 -25.49
N LYS A 588 5.41 -9.69 -24.42
CA LYS A 588 4.11 -10.37 -24.40
C LYS A 588 2.96 -9.39 -24.68
N ARG A 589 2.90 -8.30 -23.93
CA ARG A 589 1.82 -7.30 -24.03
C ARG A 589 1.78 -6.63 -25.40
N TYR A 590 2.93 -6.26 -25.94
CA TYR A 590 3.03 -5.69 -27.29
C TYR A 590 2.58 -6.70 -28.35
N ASN A 591 2.91 -7.98 -28.22
CA ASN A 591 2.41 -9.00 -29.14
C ASN A 591 0.88 -9.13 -29.06
N ASP A 592 0.32 -9.16 -27.84
CA ASP A 592 -1.13 -9.21 -27.60
C ASP A 592 -1.85 -7.95 -28.18
N GLU A 593 -1.16 -6.80 -28.23
CA GLU A 593 -1.64 -5.52 -28.78
C GLU A 593 -1.38 -5.36 -30.30
N GLY A 594 -0.78 -6.34 -30.99
CA GLY A 594 -0.49 -6.26 -32.43
C GLY A 594 0.79 -5.49 -32.80
N GLY A 595 1.75 -5.45 -31.88
CA GLY A 595 3.08 -4.85 -31.99
C GLY A 595 3.25 -3.56 -31.18
N TYR A 596 4.50 -3.15 -30.96
CA TYR A 596 4.79 -1.89 -30.26
C TYR A 596 4.67 -0.68 -31.21
N LYS A 597 3.52 0.00 -31.15
CA LYS A 597 3.21 1.19 -31.96
C LYS A 597 2.83 2.36 -31.06
N PRO A 598 3.80 2.96 -30.34
CA PRO A 598 3.52 4.02 -29.38
C PRO A 598 2.94 5.27 -30.06
N VAL A 599 2.01 5.93 -29.35
CA VAL A 599 1.34 7.15 -29.82
C VAL A 599 1.59 8.29 -28.83
N ILE A 600 1.75 9.51 -29.35
CA ILE A 600 1.81 10.75 -28.56
C ILE A 600 0.48 11.48 -28.63
N GLU A 601 -0.21 11.47 -27.50
CA GLU A 601 -1.50 12.10 -27.27
C GLU A 601 -1.43 13.17 -26.16
N THR A 602 -2.47 14.00 -26.07
CA THR A 602 -2.61 14.96 -24.97
C THR A 602 -3.13 14.25 -23.73
N GLN A 603 -2.23 13.83 -22.83
CA GLN A 603 -2.62 13.21 -21.56
C GLN A 603 -2.84 14.25 -20.46
N SER A 604 -3.73 13.91 -19.54
CA SER A 604 -4.05 14.65 -18.32
C SER A 604 -3.04 14.40 -17.20
N LEU A 605 -3.19 13.29 -16.49
CA LEU A 605 -2.52 13.00 -15.23
C LEU A 605 -1.23 12.19 -15.46
N GLU A 606 -0.21 12.42 -14.60
CA GLU A 606 1.14 11.81 -14.54
C GLU A 606 2.04 11.94 -15.78
N TRP A 607 1.46 12.29 -16.92
CA TRP A 607 2.05 12.52 -18.24
C TRP A 607 3.23 11.60 -18.61
N ASN A 608 2.91 10.42 -19.13
CA ASN A 608 3.91 9.39 -19.46
C ASN A 608 4.37 9.42 -20.92
N ASN A 609 3.69 10.17 -21.81
CA ASN A 609 3.94 10.11 -23.25
C ASN A 609 5.38 10.44 -23.67
N PRO A 610 5.99 11.55 -23.20
CA PRO A 610 7.39 11.84 -23.51
C PRO A 610 8.35 10.72 -23.08
N LEU A 611 8.05 10.05 -21.97
CA LEU A 611 8.92 9.04 -21.37
C LEU A 611 9.07 7.79 -22.24
N GLN A 612 8.09 7.49 -23.10
CA GLN A 612 8.21 6.39 -24.06
C GLN A 612 9.37 6.60 -25.04
N LEU A 613 9.66 7.84 -25.42
CA LEU A 613 10.81 8.19 -26.27
C LEU A 613 12.06 8.43 -25.41
N LEU A 614 11.93 9.25 -24.36
CA LEU A 614 13.06 9.70 -23.54
C LEU A 614 13.71 8.56 -22.73
N TRP A 615 12.91 7.61 -22.23
CA TRP A 615 13.38 6.44 -21.47
C TRP A 615 13.21 5.13 -22.25
N GLY A 616 12.89 5.21 -23.54
CA GLY A 616 12.65 4.05 -24.36
C GLY A 616 13.88 3.15 -24.48
N VAL A 617 13.67 1.85 -24.30
CA VAL A 617 14.67 0.81 -24.50
C VAL A 617 14.11 -0.14 -25.55
N ASN A 618 14.87 -0.35 -26.63
CA ASN A 618 14.46 -1.31 -27.64
C ASN A 618 14.47 -2.74 -27.08
N ILE A 619 13.38 -3.48 -27.32
CA ILE A 619 13.27 -4.88 -26.93
C ILE A 619 13.60 -5.73 -28.16
N ASP A 620 14.68 -6.50 -28.07
CA ASP A 620 15.14 -7.38 -29.14
C ASP A 620 14.06 -8.42 -29.52
N ASP A 621 14.01 -8.81 -30.79
CA ASP A 621 13.09 -9.84 -31.28
C ASP A 621 13.39 -11.23 -30.71
N ALA A 622 14.61 -11.48 -30.26
CA ALA A 622 15.00 -12.71 -29.58
C ALA A 622 14.46 -12.83 -28.13
N VAL A 623 13.95 -11.74 -27.53
CA VAL A 623 13.35 -11.79 -26.19
C VAL A 623 12.08 -12.62 -26.23
N VAL A 624 11.98 -13.63 -25.36
CA VAL A 624 10.79 -14.47 -25.24
C VAL A 624 9.59 -13.67 -24.75
N SER A 625 8.39 -14.02 -25.23
CA SER A 625 7.15 -13.29 -24.92
C SER A 625 6.25 -14.05 -23.94
N THR A 626 6.83 -14.68 -22.92
CA THR A 626 6.10 -15.49 -21.93
C THR A 626 5.33 -14.64 -20.91
N GLY A 627 5.75 -13.40 -20.67
CA GLY A 627 5.11 -12.48 -19.73
C GLY A 627 5.56 -12.64 -18.27
N THR A 628 4.84 -11.95 -17.39
CA THR A 628 4.99 -12.10 -15.93
C THR A 628 4.55 -13.51 -15.51
N PRO A 629 5.32 -14.23 -14.66
CA PRO A 629 4.88 -15.51 -14.11
C PRO A 629 3.54 -15.39 -13.38
N LEU A 630 2.61 -16.28 -13.73
CA LEU A 630 1.30 -16.39 -13.10
C LEU A 630 1.31 -17.55 -12.11
N TYR A 631 1.28 -17.21 -10.82
CA TYR A 631 1.25 -18.21 -9.75
C TYR A 631 -0.18 -18.71 -9.51
N ASN A 632 -0.30 -19.95 -9.03
CA ASN A 632 -1.57 -20.53 -8.61
C ASN A 632 -2.15 -19.87 -7.37
N THR A 633 -1.30 -19.37 -6.47
CA THR A 633 -1.71 -18.64 -5.27
C THR A 633 -0.86 -17.39 -5.10
N VAL A 634 -1.48 -16.24 -4.91
CA VAL A 634 -0.79 -15.00 -4.46
C VAL A 634 -1.61 -14.32 -3.37
N THR A 635 -0.96 -13.48 -2.57
CA THR A 635 -1.60 -12.76 -1.48
C THR A 635 -1.42 -11.25 -1.61
N ALA A 636 -2.28 -10.52 -0.89
CA ALA A 636 -2.01 -9.17 -0.43
C ALA A 636 -2.29 -9.16 1.08
N LYS A 637 -1.28 -9.47 1.89
CA LYS A 637 -1.43 -9.74 3.33
C LYS A 637 -1.98 -8.54 4.10
N TYR A 638 -1.61 -7.32 3.73
CA TYR A 638 -2.15 -6.10 4.36
C TYR A 638 -3.68 -6.01 4.22
N ALA A 639 -4.23 -6.54 3.13
CA ALA A 639 -5.65 -6.58 2.83
C ALA A 639 -6.32 -7.88 3.32
N GLY A 640 -5.56 -8.82 3.89
CA GLY A 640 -6.06 -10.16 4.19
C GLY A 640 -6.60 -10.89 2.96
N MET A 641 -6.06 -10.60 1.77
CA MET A 641 -6.55 -11.15 0.51
C MET A 641 -5.69 -12.33 0.03
N VAL A 642 -6.33 -13.39 -0.44
CA VAL A 642 -5.71 -14.49 -1.17
C VAL A 642 -6.43 -14.68 -2.50
N MET A 643 -5.67 -14.86 -3.57
CA MET A 643 -6.17 -15.20 -4.90
C MET A 643 -5.66 -16.57 -5.27
N GLN A 644 -6.55 -17.45 -5.76
CA GLN A 644 -6.17 -18.74 -6.31
C GLN A 644 -6.70 -18.95 -7.73
N ARG A 645 -5.93 -19.69 -8.54
CA ARG A 645 -6.30 -20.13 -9.89
C ARG A 645 -5.81 -21.54 -10.17
N ASN A 646 -6.47 -22.24 -11.09
CA ASN A 646 -5.96 -23.52 -11.61
C ASN A 646 -4.98 -23.33 -12.77
N PHE A 647 -4.26 -24.41 -13.10
CA PHE A 647 -3.50 -24.51 -14.33
C PHE A 647 -4.43 -24.78 -15.53
N VAL A 648 -4.18 -24.10 -16.65
CA VAL A 648 -4.84 -24.34 -17.94
C VAL A 648 -3.83 -24.21 -19.06
N GLU A 649 -3.71 -25.27 -19.87
CA GLU A 649 -2.85 -25.29 -21.05
C GLU A 649 -3.47 -24.55 -22.24
N GLU A 650 -4.75 -24.81 -22.54
CA GLU A 650 -5.46 -24.23 -23.69
C GLU A 650 -6.78 -23.56 -23.29
N ASN A 651 -7.08 -22.44 -23.96
CA ASN A 651 -8.31 -21.65 -23.77
C ASN A 651 -8.57 -21.27 -22.29
N ASN A 652 -7.61 -20.59 -21.67
CA ASN A 652 -7.70 -20.16 -20.28
C ASN A 652 -8.90 -19.22 -20.00
N VAL A 653 -9.42 -18.51 -21.01
CA VAL A 653 -10.60 -17.65 -20.86
C VAL A 653 -11.85 -18.47 -20.51
N ASP A 654 -12.13 -19.55 -21.25
CA ASP A 654 -13.31 -20.37 -20.96
C ASP A 654 -13.04 -21.43 -19.88
N ASN A 655 -11.85 -22.03 -19.86
CA ASN A 655 -11.55 -23.18 -19.01
C ASN A 655 -10.94 -22.80 -17.66
N GLY A 656 -10.47 -21.56 -17.51
CA GLY A 656 -9.86 -21.04 -16.29
C GLY A 656 -10.86 -20.85 -15.17
N LEU A 657 -10.46 -21.27 -13.98
CA LEU A 657 -11.10 -21.04 -12.71
C LEU A 657 -10.13 -20.19 -11.87
N MET A 658 -10.64 -19.09 -11.34
CA MET A 658 -9.92 -18.19 -10.47
C MET A 658 -10.89 -17.58 -9.45
N TYR A 659 -10.47 -17.48 -8.21
CA TYR A 659 -11.20 -16.78 -7.17
C TYR A 659 -10.27 -15.89 -6.36
N TYR A 660 -10.82 -14.89 -5.68
CA TYR A 660 -10.17 -14.31 -4.50
C TYR A 660 -11.07 -14.45 -3.28
N THR A 661 -10.47 -14.41 -2.10
CA THR A 661 -11.15 -14.16 -0.83
C THR A 661 -10.40 -13.12 -0.01
N GLY A 662 -11.11 -12.27 0.73
CA GLY A 662 -10.50 -11.22 1.56
C GLY A 662 -11.50 -10.27 2.21
N GLY A 663 -10.99 -9.33 3.01
CA GLY A 663 -11.79 -8.25 3.60
C GLY A 663 -11.14 -7.40 4.71
N GLY A 664 -9.80 -7.39 4.80
CA GLY A 664 -9.09 -6.69 5.88
C GLY A 664 -9.13 -5.17 5.77
N SER A 665 -8.66 -4.47 6.80
CA SER A 665 -8.57 -3.00 6.81
C SER A 665 -7.42 -2.47 5.95
N TYR A 666 -7.71 -1.47 5.11
CA TYR A 666 -6.73 -0.68 4.36
C TYR A 666 -7.39 0.66 3.92
N VAL A 667 -6.62 1.55 3.30
CA VAL A 667 -7.15 2.81 2.75
C VAL A 667 -7.94 2.52 1.46
N HIS A 668 -9.13 3.10 1.33
CA HIS A 668 -10.12 2.78 0.30
C HIS A 668 -10.69 1.34 0.41
N ALA A 669 -10.74 0.81 1.64
CA ALA A 669 -11.33 -0.49 1.94
C ALA A 669 -12.85 -0.45 2.05
N HIS A 670 -13.49 -1.56 1.69
CA HIS A 670 -14.89 -1.84 2.00
C HIS A 670 -14.99 -2.67 3.28
N ALA A 671 -16.14 -2.65 3.96
CA ALA A 671 -16.40 -3.61 5.03
C ALA A 671 -17.11 -4.85 4.47
N THR A 672 -16.31 -5.86 4.14
CA THR A 672 -16.74 -6.99 3.30
C THR A 672 -16.95 -8.29 4.09
N GLY A 673 -16.41 -8.39 5.31
CA GLY A 673 -16.26 -9.68 6.00
C GLY A 673 -15.31 -10.60 5.23
N LEU A 674 -15.53 -11.93 5.23
CA LEU A 674 -14.80 -12.84 4.35
C LEU A 674 -15.46 -12.91 2.97
N ASP A 675 -15.23 -11.90 2.13
CA ASP A 675 -15.79 -11.81 0.77
C ASP A 675 -15.13 -12.81 -0.21
N MET A 676 -15.77 -13.02 -1.36
CA MET A 676 -15.30 -13.87 -2.44
C MET A 676 -15.73 -13.36 -3.82
N GLU A 677 -14.84 -13.45 -4.79
CA GLU A 677 -15.22 -13.42 -6.21
C GLU A 677 -14.94 -14.74 -6.91
N LEU A 678 -15.80 -15.11 -7.87
CA LEU A 678 -15.63 -16.32 -8.68
C LEU A 678 -15.57 -16.00 -10.18
N TYR A 679 -14.53 -16.48 -10.85
CA TYR A 679 -14.39 -16.44 -12.31
C TYR A 679 -14.61 -17.81 -12.95
N GLY A 680 -15.20 -17.87 -14.14
CA GLY A 680 -15.25 -19.09 -14.94
C GLY A 680 -16.05 -18.90 -16.22
N ALA A 681 -15.79 -19.76 -17.21
CA ALA A 681 -16.46 -19.74 -18.52
C ALA A 681 -16.50 -18.34 -19.17
N GLY A 682 -15.41 -17.57 -19.04
CA GLY A 682 -15.26 -16.23 -19.62
C GLY A 682 -15.73 -15.06 -18.73
N TYR A 683 -16.42 -15.33 -17.62
CA TYR A 683 -17.09 -14.32 -16.80
C TYR A 683 -16.62 -14.30 -15.35
N ILE A 684 -16.76 -13.14 -14.70
CA ILE A 684 -16.73 -13.03 -13.24
C ILE A 684 -18.17 -13.33 -12.79
N MET A 685 -18.46 -14.61 -12.54
CA MET A 685 -19.81 -15.15 -12.34
C MET A 685 -20.37 -14.90 -10.94
N GLY A 686 -19.51 -14.78 -9.94
CA GLY A 686 -19.87 -14.30 -8.61
C GLY A 686 -19.10 -13.02 -8.31
N PRO A 687 -19.50 -11.86 -8.85
CA PRO A 687 -18.70 -10.64 -8.73
C PRO A 687 -18.94 -9.91 -7.40
N ASP A 688 -17.92 -9.20 -6.92
CA ASP A 688 -18.06 -8.10 -5.96
C ASP A 688 -18.67 -6.88 -6.66
N TYR A 689 -19.29 -6.00 -5.88
CA TYR A 689 -19.89 -4.77 -6.38
C TYR A 689 -18.89 -3.84 -7.11
N GLY A 690 -17.67 -3.67 -6.58
CA GLY A 690 -16.68 -2.68 -7.04
C GLY A 690 -16.94 -1.26 -6.51
N ASN A 691 -16.48 -0.22 -7.21
CA ASN A 691 -16.61 1.16 -6.74
C ASN A 691 -17.83 1.91 -7.32
N ASP A 692 -18.20 3.00 -6.65
CA ASP A 692 -19.12 4.03 -7.16
C ASP A 692 -18.56 5.43 -6.83
N ASP A 693 -19.27 6.48 -7.22
CA ASP A 693 -18.83 7.86 -6.95
C ASP A 693 -18.78 8.13 -5.44
N TYR A 694 -17.61 8.54 -4.94
CA TYR A 694 -17.41 8.90 -3.53
C TYR A 694 -18.42 9.95 -3.05
N GLY A 695 -18.96 9.75 -1.85
CA GLY A 695 -19.97 10.63 -1.25
C GLY A 695 -21.38 10.46 -1.81
N SER A 696 -21.59 9.60 -2.82
CA SER A 696 -22.94 9.25 -3.27
C SER A 696 -23.65 8.34 -2.24
N ASP A 697 -24.97 8.41 -2.14
CA ASP A 697 -25.73 7.63 -1.15
C ASP A 697 -25.51 6.11 -1.31
N ILE A 698 -25.42 5.64 -2.55
CA ILE A 698 -25.14 4.22 -2.83
C ILE A 698 -23.71 3.82 -2.42
N HIS A 699 -22.72 4.68 -2.65
CA HIS A 699 -21.35 4.43 -2.15
C HIS A 699 -21.34 4.35 -0.62
N GLU A 700 -21.90 5.37 0.03
CA GLU A 700 -21.82 5.54 1.48
C GLU A 700 -22.67 4.54 2.28
N THR A 701 -23.74 3.98 1.70
CA THR A 701 -24.69 3.11 2.41
C THR A 701 -24.76 1.67 1.89
N TYR A 702 -24.27 1.39 0.68
CA TYR A 702 -24.29 0.06 0.07
C TYR A 702 -22.91 -0.46 -0.31
N ALA A 703 -22.22 0.20 -1.25
CA ALA A 703 -21.03 -0.31 -1.92
C ALA A 703 -19.93 -0.74 -0.94
N VAL A 704 -19.75 0.02 0.15
CA VAL A 704 -18.71 -0.21 1.15
C VAL A 704 -19.21 -1.03 2.37
N SER A 705 -20.41 -1.61 2.30
CA SER A 705 -21.06 -2.35 3.39
C SER A 705 -21.26 -3.82 3.02
N HIS A 706 -21.22 -4.72 4.01
CA HIS A 706 -21.28 -6.18 3.85
C HIS A 706 -22.33 -6.72 2.88
N ALA A 707 -23.49 -6.05 2.74
CA ALA A 707 -24.53 -6.47 1.80
C ALA A 707 -24.17 -6.27 0.32
N ALA A 708 -23.10 -5.56 -0.02
CA ALA A 708 -22.59 -5.48 -1.38
C ALA A 708 -21.64 -6.63 -1.74
N HIS A 709 -21.33 -7.51 -0.77
CA HIS A 709 -20.27 -8.52 -0.82
C HIS A 709 -20.83 -9.95 -0.72
N ASN A 710 -20.06 -10.93 -1.18
CA ASN A 710 -20.39 -12.35 -1.12
C ASN A 710 -19.93 -12.94 0.22
N THR A 711 -20.66 -12.65 1.30
CA THR A 711 -20.22 -12.90 2.68
C THR A 711 -21.36 -13.43 3.57
N VAL A 712 -21.14 -13.51 4.89
CA VAL A 712 -22.18 -13.86 5.88
C VAL A 712 -22.49 -12.68 6.80
N ILE A 713 -23.78 -12.34 6.91
CA ILE A 713 -24.32 -11.38 7.88
C ILE A 713 -24.97 -12.14 9.05
N VAL A 714 -24.65 -11.76 10.27
CA VAL A 714 -25.15 -12.43 11.49
C VAL A 714 -26.23 -11.58 12.15
N ASN A 715 -27.36 -12.20 12.50
CA ASN A 715 -28.52 -11.55 13.14
C ASN A 715 -29.03 -10.29 12.41
N GLY A 716 -28.77 -10.17 11.10
CA GLY A 716 -29.20 -9.04 10.26
C GLY A 716 -28.53 -7.70 10.57
N ALA A 717 -27.37 -7.70 11.23
CA ALA A 717 -26.66 -6.49 11.64
C ALA A 717 -25.15 -6.63 11.38
N THR A 718 -24.50 -5.53 10.97
CA THR A 718 -23.04 -5.42 10.90
C THR A 718 -22.57 -4.02 11.28
N LYS A 719 -21.27 -3.87 11.52
CA LYS A 719 -20.54 -2.62 11.73
C LYS A 719 -19.34 -2.61 10.79
N ARG A 720 -18.87 -1.39 10.46
CA ARG A 720 -17.70 -1.14 9.62
C ARG A 720 -16.64 -0.26 10.29
N GLY A 721 -16.32 -0.58 11.55
CA GLY A 721 -15.42 0.18 12.41
C GLY A 721 -16.12 1.14 13.37
N VAL A 722 -15.35 2.03 14.00
CA VAL A 722 -15.91 3.08 14.89
C VAL A 722 -16.68 4.12 14.09
N SER A 723 -17.76 4.66 14.64
CA SER A 723 -18.67 5.58 13.94
C SER A 723 -18.03 6.89 13.47
N SER A 724 -16.83 7.23 13.97
CA SER A 724 -16.03 8.39 13.57
C SER A 724 -15.06 8.15 12.41
N SER A 725 -14.82 6.90 11.98
CA SER A 725 -13.89 6.63 10.86
C SER A 725 -14.42 7.17 9.52
N GLY A 726 -13.55 7.66 8.64
CA GLY A 726 -13.96 8.00 7.27
C GLY A 726 -14.43 6.75 6.50
N THR A 727 -15.24 6.92 5.45
CA THR A 727 -15.75 5.80 4.65
C THR A 727 -14.71 5.15 3.74
N TRP A 728 -13.59 5.82 3.54
CA TRP A 728 -12.37 5.31 2.95
C TRP A 728 -11.46 4.58 3.97
N LEU A 729 -11.85 4.53 5.25
CA LEU A 729 -11.15 3.83 6.34
C LEU A 729 -12.13 2.91 7.09
N ASN A 730 -12.75 2.00 6.35
CA ASN A 730 -13.54 0.95 6.98
C ASN A 730 -12.61 0.03 7.78
N ILE A 731 -12.97 -0.19 9.05
CA ILE A 731 -12.14 -0.98 9.96
C ILE A 731 -12.79 -2.35 10.09
N VAL A 732 -12.10 -3.35 9.55
CA VAL A 732 -12.33 -4.78 9.72
C VAL A 732 -11.09 -5.39 10.38
N ASP A 733 -11.27 -6.29 11.32
CA ASP A 733 -10.14 -6.98 11.93
C ASP A 733 -9.28 -7.72 10.88
N PRO A 734 -7.97 -7.89 11.12
CA PRO A 734 -7.10 -8.59 10.18
C PRO A 734 -7.62 -10.00 9.88
N ILE A 735 -7.66 -10.34 8.59
CA ILE A 735 -7.98 -11.69 8.14
C ILE A 735 -6.68 -12.48 7.99
N VAL A 736 -6.67 -13.67 8.57
CA VAL A 736 -5.51 -14.56 8.58
C VAL A 736 -5.70 -15.66 7.56
N LEU A 737 -4.72 -15.86 6.68
CA LEU A 737 -4.62 -17.07 5.86
C LEU A 737 -4.12 -18.21 6.75
N GLU A 738 -5.02 -19.10 7.18
CA GLU A 738 -4.67 -20.22 8.07
C GLU A 738 -3.92 -21.33 7.34
N ALA A 739 -4.32 -21.61 6.09
CA ALA A 739 -3.70 -22.61 5.25
C ALA A 739 -3.99 -22.35 3.77
N SER A 740 -3.07 -22.71 2.90
CA SER A 740 -3.35 -22.88 1.48
C SER A 740 -2.44 -23.94 0.87
N GLU A 741 -2.94 -24.62 -0.15
CA GLU A 741 -2.10 -25.38 -1.07
C GLU A 741 -2.54 -25.04 -2.51
N PRO A 742 -1.60 -24.59 -3.37
CA PRO A 742 -0.21 -24.26 -3.03
C PRO A 742 -0.09 -23.12 -2.00
N GLU A 743 1.06 -23.07 -1.33
CA GLU A 743 1.46 -21.87 -0.59
C GLU A 743 1.60 -20.69 -1.58
N ALA A 744 1.45 -19.46 -1.09
CA ALA A 744 1.63 -18.26 -1.90
C ALA A 744 2.98 -18.30 -2.64
N TYR A 745 2.95 -18.05 -3.95
CA TYR A 745 4.11 -18.05 -4.86
C TYR A 745 4.81 -19.42 -5.04
N ALA A 746 4.25 -20.52 -4.51
CA ALA A 746 4.77 -21.86 -4.70
C ALA A 746 4.05 -22.61 -5.85
N ASN A 747 4.72 -23.64 -6.36
CA ASN A 747 4.10 -24.58 -7.31
C ASN A 747 3.13 -25.52 -6.58
N PRO A 748 2.01 -25.90 -7.21
CA PRO A 748 1.07 -26.87 -6.66
C PRO A 748 1.68 -28.28 -6.67
N ILE A 749 1.22 -29.13 -5.76
CA ILE A 749 1.52 -30.58 -5.79
C ILE A 749 0.51 -31.38 -6.64
N SER A 750 -0.56 -30.73 -7.11
CA SER A 750 -1.59 -31.31 -7.96
C SER A 750 -2.10 -30.28 -8.97
N ASP A 751 -2.26 -30.68 -10.23
CA ASP A 751 -2.89 -29.84 -11.25
C ASP A 751 -4.42 -29.74 -11.09
N ASN A 752 -5.00 -30.66 -10.31
CA ASN A 752 -6.45 -30.80 -10.20
C ASN A 752 -7.05 -30.14 -8.96
N PHE A 753 -6.26 -29.95 -7.91
CA PHE A 753 -6.72 -29.57 -6.59
C PHE A 753 -5.94 -28.37 -6.06
N GLY A 754 -6.65 -27.43 -5.47
CA GLY A 754 -6.08 -26.35 -4.69
C GLY A 754 -7.11 -25.83 -3.69
N PHE A 755 -6.65 -25.26 -2.59
CA PHE A 755 -7.53 -24.66 -1.60
C PHE A 755 -6.85 -23.53 -0.82
N SER A 756 -7.68 -22.67 -0.21
CA SER A 756 -7.29 -21.74 0.83
C SER A 756 -8.32 -21.71 1.96
N THR A 757 -7.86 -21.56 3.19
CA THR A 757 -8.69 -21.32 4.38
C THR A 757 -8.28 -20.02 5.04
N GLN A 758 -9.25 -19.13 5.23
CA GLN A 758 -9.07 -17.87 5.94
C GLN A 758 -9.92 -17.80 7.20
N PHE A 759 -9.41 -17.09 8.21
CA PHE A 759 -10.08 -16.88 9.49
C PHE A 759 -10.16 -15.38 9.80
N LEU A 760 -11.31 -14.97 10.32
CA LEU A 760 -11.61 -13.62 10.80
C LEU A 760 -12.11 -13.71 12.24
N GLU A 761 -11.34 -13.16 13.16
CA GLU A 761 -11.83 -12.79 14.49
C GLU A 761 -12.40 -11.36 14.43
N ASP A 762 -13.70 -11.24 14.16
CA ASP A 762 -14.35 -9.94 14.03
C ASP A 762 -14.79 -9.42 15.40
N ARG A 763 -13.92 -8.62 16.02
CA ARG A 763 -14.15 -7.97 17.32
C ARG A 763 -15.13 -6.81 17.19
N ASN A 764 -15.27 -6.22 16.00
CA ASN A 764 -16.23 -5.14 15.75
C ASN A 764 -17.67 -5.66 15.79
N ASN A 765 -17.91 -6.84 15.22
CA ASN A 765 -19.21 -7.51 15.18
C ASN A 765 -19.37 -8.63 16.22
N ASN A 766 -18.34 -8.89 17.02
CA ASN A 766 -18.31 -9.89 18.09
C ASN A 766 -18.64 -11.31 17.61
N LEU A 767 -17.93 -11.76 16.58
CA LEU A 767 -18.14 -13.05 15.93
C LEU A 767 -16.83 -13.63 15.39
N ASP A 768 -16.81 -14.95 15.21
CA ASP A 768 -15.72 -15.65 14.51
C ASP A 768 -16.26 -16.23 13.19
N GLN A 769 -15.47 -16.06 12.14
CA GLN A 769 -15.77 -16.61 10.81
C GLN A 769 -14.55 -17.31 10.22
N GLN A 770 -14.80 -18.38 9.49
CA GLN A 770 -13.79 -19.09 8.72
C GLN A 770 -14.37 -19.45 7.36
N ARG A 771 -13.63 -19.21 6.29
CA ARG A 771 -14.02 -19.56 4.93
C ARG A 771 -12.97 -20.44 4.30
N THR A 772 -13.37 -21.60 3.79
CA THR A 772 -12.52 -22.49 3.02
C THR A 772 -13.04 -22.56 1.60
N ASN A 773 -12.20 -22.17 0.65
CA ASN A 773 -12.47 -22.26 -0.77
C ASN A 773 -11.52 -23.25 -1.42
N SER A 774 -12.02 -24.01 -2.39
CA SER A 774 -11.21 -24.96 -3.14
C SER A 774 -11.60 -24.95 -4.61
N ILE A 775 -10.61 -25.08 -5.48
CA ILE A 775 -10.79 -25.39 -6.89
C ILE A 775 -10.60 -26.89 -7.09
N VAL A 776 -11.60 -27.53 -7.69
CA VAL A 776 -11.57 -28.96 -8.01
C VAL A 776 -11.82 -29.14 -9.51
N ARG A 777 -10.78 -29.50 -10.25
CA ARG A 777 -10.87 -29.81 -11.68
C ARG A 777 -11.41 -31.22 -11.89
N THR A 778 -12.33 -31.39 -12.82
CA THR A 778 -12.86 -32.70 -13.23
C THR A 778 -12.36 -33.13 -14.60
N SER A 779 -11.83 -32.19 -15.40
CA SER A 779 -11.11 -32.45 -16.65
C SER A 779 -10.24 -31.24 -17.03
N ALA A 780 -9.63 -31.26 -18.23
CA ALA A 780 -8.97 -30.09 -18.83
C ALA A 780 -9.93 -28.93 -19.19
N THR A 781 -11.26 -29.17 -19.22
CA THR A 781 -12.27 -28.17 -19.61
C THR A 781 -13.38 -27.95 -18.58
N THR A 782 -13.39 -28.72 -17.49
CA THR A 782 -14.46 -28.68 -16.47
C THR A 782 -13.89 -28.72 -15.06
N GLY A 783 -14.60 -28.09 -14.14
CA GLY A 783 -14.28 -28.09 -12.72
C GLY A 783 -15.31 -27.26 -11.96
N TYR A 784 -15.20 -27.27 -10.64
CA TYR A 784 -16.09 -26.54 -9.75
C TYR A 784 -15.33 -25.97 -8.55
N TYR A 785 -15.95 -25.01 -7.87
CA TYR A 785 -15.50 -24.52 -6.58
C TYR A 785 -16.25 -25.20 -5.45
N VAL A 786 -15.57 -25.42 -4.33
CA VAL A 786 -16.18 -25.75 -3.05
C VAL A 786 -16.05 -24.52 -2.16
N ASP A 787 -17.15 -24.07 -1.57
CA ASP A 787 -17.18 -23.02 -0.55
C ASP A 787 -17.76 -23.59 0.75
N VAL A 788 -16.97 -23.55 1.82
CA VAL A 788 -17.38 -23.91 3.18
C VAL A 788 -17.22 -22.69 4.08
N PHE A 789 -18.34 -22.10 4.48
CA PHE A 789 -18.36 -20.90 5.32
C PHE A 789 -18.87 -21.23 6.73
N ARG A 790 -17.98 -21.08 7.70
CA ARG A 790 -18.25 -21.19 9.13
C ARG A 790 -18.47 -19.83 9.77
N SER A 791 -19.48 -19.73 10.63
CA SER A 791 -19.75 -18.50 11.36
C SER A 791 -20.41 -18.78 12.71
N ILE A 792 -19.93 -18.09 13.76
CA ILE A 792 -20.51 -18.15 15.10
C ILE A 792 -20.45 -16.76 15.76
N SER A 793 -21.57 -16.31 16.32
CA SER A 793 -21.62 -15.13 17.18
C SER A 793 -21.14 -15.49 18.59
N LYS A 794 -20.34 -14.60 19.19
CA LYS A 794 -19.95 -14.67 20.60
C LYS A 794 -21.06 -14.20 21.55
N ASP A 795 -22.15 -13.63 21.01
CA ASP A 795 -23.35 -13.25 21.73
C ASP A 795 -24.47 -14.30 21.55
N VAL A 796 -25.40 -14.04 20.63
CA VAL A 796 -26.57 -14.88 20.36
C VAL A 796 -26.55 -15.30 18.90
N ASN A 797 -26.82 -16.57 18.63
CA ASN A 797 -26.87 -17.11 17.27
C ASN A 797 -28.35 -17.26 16.84
N ASN A 798 -29.06 -16.15 16.59
CA ASN A 798 -30.47 -16.24 16.14
C ASN A 798 -30.52 -16.81 14.72
N TYR A 799 -29.75 -16.21 13.81
CA TYR A 799 -29.56 -16.69 12.45
C TYR A 799 -28.32 -16.10 11.79
N HIS A 800 -27.85 -16.77 10.75
CA HIS A 800 -26.77 -16.35 9.87
C HIS A 800 -27.32 -16.35 8.43
N ASP A 801 -27.08 -15.27 7.70
CA ASP A 801 -27.47 -15.11 6.29
C ASP A 801 -26.22 -15.18 5.42
N TYR A 802 -26.14 -16.19 4.55
CA TYR A 802 -25.13 -16.30 3.51
C TYR A 802 -25.61 -15.57 2.24
N LEU A 803 -24.75 -14.71 1.70
CA LEU A 803 -25.04 -13.87 0.54
C LEU A 803 -24.19 -14.28 -0.66
N PHE A 804 -24.82 -14.40 -1.83
CA PHE A 804 -24.13 -14.59 -3.10
C PHE A 804 -24.79 -13.78 -4.22
N HIS A 805 -24.02 -12.86 -4.80
CA HIS A 805 -24.33 -12.09 -5.98
C HIS A 805 -23.94 -12.91 -7.21
N GLY A 806 -24.92 -13.42 -7.95
CA GLY A 806 -24.68 -14.15 -9.19
C GLY A 806 -24.92 -13.28 -10.41
N LEU A 807 -23.96 -13.28 -11.33
CA LEU A 807 -24.13 -12.66 -12.64
C LEU A 807 -25.11 -13.51 -13.47
N GLY A 808 -26.18 -12.91 -13.98
CA GLY A 808 -27.14 -13.61 -14.83
C GLY A 808 -28.39 -12.81 -15.10
N ASP A 809 -29.07 -13.15 -16.19
CA ASP A 809 -30.38 -12.58 -16.56
C ASP A 809 -31.50 -13.20 -15.72
N VAL A 810 -31.37 -14.50 -15.45
CA VAL A 810 -32.37 -15.29 -14.73
C VAL A 810 -31.66 -16.17 -13.70
N MET A 811 -32.25 -16.26 -12.51
CA MET A 811 -31.89 -17.26 -11.50
C MET A 811 -33.06 -18.24 -11.30
N GLN A 812 -32.76 -19.53 -11.31
CA GLN A 812 -33.72 -20.60 -11.01
C GLN A 812 -33.26 -21.37 -9.78
N MET A 813 -34.20 -21.79 -8.92
CA MET A 813 -33.92 -22.66 -7.77
C MET A 813 -34.83 -23.88 -7.80
N LYS A 814 -34.29 -25.05 -7.44
CA LYS A 814 -35.00 -26.34 -7.46
C LYS A 814 -34.64 -27.21 -6.25
N THR A 815 -35.56 -28.09 -5.87
CA THR A 815 -35.34 -29.28 -5.04
C THR A 815 -35.54 -30.51 -5.94
N GLY A 816 -34.46 -31.27 -6.18
CA GLY A 816 -34.43 -32.24 -7.27
C GLY A 816 -34.78 -31.58 -8.62
N GLU A 817 -35.76 -32.14 -9.33
CA GLU A 817 -36.24 -31.58 -10.61
C GLU A 817 -37.38 -30.54 -10.44
N ILE A 818 -37.85 -30.30 -9.22
CA ILE A 818 -39.02 -29.46 -8.95
C ILE A 818 -38.56 -28.05 -8.60
N ALA A 819 -39.17 -27.04 -9.23
CA ALA A 819 -38.92 -25.64 -8.88
C ALA A 819 -39.22 -25.37 -7.40
N LEU A 820 -38.29 -24.71 -6.71
CA LEU A 820 -38.46 -24.35 -5.31
C LEU A 820 -39.54 -23.27 -5.19
N ASN A 821 -40.55 -23.51 -4.36
CA ASN A 821 -41.62 -22.53 -4.14
C ASN A 821 -41.11 -21.36 -3.29
N LEU A 822 -41.18 -20.14 -3.83
CA LEU A 822 -40.79 -18.90 -3.15
C LEU A 822 -42.00 -17.98 -3.00
N THR A 823 -42.15 -17.42 -1.80
CA THR A 823 -43.20 -16.45 -1.47
C THR A 823 -42.62 -15.06 -1.34
N ALA A 824 -43.34 -14.02 -1.77
CA ALA A 824 -42.88 -12.64 -1.65
C ALA A 824 -42.71 -12.26 -0.16
N THR A 825 -41.53 -11.74 0.17
CA THR A 825 -41.15 -11.32 1.53
C THR A 825 -40.46 -9.95 1.48
N PRO A 826 -41.16 -8.88 1.05
CA PRO A 826 -40.54 -7.57 0.80
C PRO A 826 -39.88 -6.96 2.04
N GLU A 827 -40.38 -7.27 3.24
CA GLU A 827 -39.85 -6.72 4.50
C GLU A 827 -38.63 -7.48 5.05
N ARG A 828 -38.19 -8.58 4.42
CA ARG A 828 -37.14 -9.45 4.96
C ARG A 828 -35.79 -8.75 5.16
N TYR A 829 -35.47 -7.81 4.28
CA TYR A 829 -34.19 -7.07 4.24
C TYR A 829 -34.36 -5.55 4.40
N ASN A 830 -35.50 -5.13 4.98
CA ASN A 830 -35.89 -3.72 5.12
C ASN A 830 -35.68 -3.17 6.55
N ASN A 831 -34.86 -3.82 7.39
CA ASN A 831 -34.63 -3.31 8.75
C ASN A 831 -33.77 -2.04 8.74
N ASP A 832 -34.28 -0.98 9.36
CA ASP A 832 -33.47 0.14 9.83
C ASP A 832 -33.11 -0.10 11.29
N LEU A 833 -31.82 -0.35 11.56
CA LEU A 833 -31.31 -0.52 12.92
C LEU A 833 -31.03 0.83 13.61
N GLY A 834 -31.34 1.95 12.93
CA GLY A 834 -31.11 3.30 13.45
C GLY A 834 -29.66 3.75 13.40
N ASP A 835 -28.79 3.01 12.71
CA ASP A 835 -27.38 3.34 12.58
C ASP A 835 -27.17 4.46 11.55
N SER A 836 -26.20 5.35 11.79
CA SER A 836 -25.96 6.52 10.92
C SER A 836 -25.36 6.16 9.56
N ARG A 837 -24.75 4.96 9.43
CA ARG A 837 -24.08 4.47 8.21
C ARG A 837 -24.91 3.47 7.43
N LYS A 838 -26.17 3.27 7.84
CA LYS A 838 -27.14 2.43 7.17
C LYS A 838 -26.69 0.98 6.94
N GLN A 839 -25.91 0.41 7.86
CA GLN A 839 -25.51 -0.99 7.87
C GLN A 839 -26.72 -1.95 7.99
N PRO A 840 -26.65 -3.19 7.46
CA PRO A 840 -25.56 -3.76 6.68
C PRO A 840 -25.58 -3.40 5.18
N GLY A 841 -26.53 -2.56 4.74
CA GLY A 841 -26.67 -2.10 3.35
C GLY A 841 -27.74 -2.84 2.52
N TRP A 842 -28.29 -3.97 2.98
CA TRP A 842 -29.24 -4.78 2.18
C TRP A 842 -30.61 -4.12 1.93
N ARG A 843 -30.85 -2.90 2.45
CA ARG A 843 -32.01 -2.05 2.14
C ARG A 843 -32.15 -1.73 0.65
N TRP A 844 -31.04 -1.89 -0.08
CA TRP A 844 -30.98 -1.73 -1.53
C TRP A 844 -31.50 -2.95 -2.30
N TYR A 845 -31.76 -4.07 -1.60
CA TYR A 845 -32.35 -5.25 -2.20
C TYR A 845 -33.83 -5.04 -2.49
N THR A 846 -34.27 -5.56 -3.63
CA THR A 846 -35.65 -5.47 -4.11
C THR A 846 -36.17 -6.83 -4.54
N ASP A 847 -37.49 -6.99 -4.63
CA ASP A 847 -38.15 -8.24 -5.07
C ASP A 847 -37.73 -9.49 -4.26
N ALA A 848 -37.57 -9.32 -2.94
CA ALA A 848 -37.19 -10.42 -2.05
C ALA A 848 -38.31 -11.47 -1.98
N LYS A 849 -37.95 -12.73 -2.24
CA LYS A 849 -38.83 -13.90 -2.13
C LYS A 849 -38.13 -15.01 -1.38
N THR A 850 -38.84 -15.75 -0.53
CA THR A 850 -38.27 -16.76 0.36
C THR A 850 -39.07 -18.08 0.32
N SER A 851 -38.36 -19.19 0.36
CA SER A 851 -38.92 -20.52 0.58
C SER A 851 -39.41 -20.73 2.02
N GLN A 852 -40.17 -21.80 2.23
CA GLN A 852 -40.30 -22.39 3.57
C GLN A 852 -38.95 -22.97 4.02
N LEU A 853 -38.81 -23.22 5.32
CA LEU A 853 -37.69 -23.96 5.87
C LEU A 853 -37.66 -25.37 5.25
N THR A 854 -36.49 -25.79 4.76
CA THR A 854 -36.33 -27.13 4.17
C THR A 854 -34.94 -27.69 4.48
N ALA A 855 -34.87 -29.02 4.64
CA ALA A 855 -33.63 -29.78 4.73
C ALA A 855 -33.28 -30.47 3.41
N ASP A 856 -34.04 -30.25 2.33
CA ASP A 856 -33.75 -30.86 1.03
C ASP A 856 -32.44 -30.29 0.44
N ALA A 857 -31.84 -31.08 -0.46
CA ALA A 857 -30.77 -30.56 -1.31
C ALA A 857 -31.34 -29.54 -2.30
N ILE A 858 -30.65 -28.42 -2.47
CA ILE A 858 -31.07 -27.33 -3.37
C ILE A 858 -30.06 -27.18 -4.49
N SER A 859 -30.57 -27.05 -5.72
CA SER A 859 -29.78 -26.59 -6.86
C SER A 859 -30.29 -25.23 -7.32
N ALA A 860 -29.38 -24.31 -7.65
CA ALA A 860 -29.69 -23.07 -8.34
C ALA A 860 -28.90 -22.95 -9.65
N ARG A 861 -29.41 -22.16 -10.61
CA ARG A 861 -28.72 -21.87 -11.87
C ARG A 861 -28.89 -20.42 -12.25
N PHE A 862 -27.78 -19.76 -12.56
CA PHE A 862 -27.77 -18.43 -13.17
C PHE A 862 -27.53 -18.58 -14.67
N ASP A 863 -28.39 -17.95 -15.48
CA ASP A 863 -28.33 -18.01 -16.94
C ASP A 863 -27.80 -16.67 -17.47
N LEU A 864 -26.61 -16.69 -18.10
CA LEU A 864 -26.07 -15.56 -18.84
C LEU A 864 -26.48 -15.70 -20.30
N GLN A 865 -27.55 -15.01 -20.69
CA GLN A 865 -28.19 -15.16 -22.01
C GLN A 865 -27.42 -14.50 -23.15
N PHE A 866 -26.39 -13.68 -22.84
CA PHE A 866 -25.58 -13.02 -23.88
C PHE A 866 -24.93 -14.03 -24.83
N ASP A 867 -24.35 -15.10 -24.28
CA ASP A 867 -23.66 -16.16 -25.03
C ASP A 867 -23.91 -17.56 -24.43
N ASN A 868 -25.00 -17.74 -23.69
CA ASN A 868 -25.44 -19.00 -23.10
C ASN A 868 -24.40 -19.67 -22.19
N LYS A 869 -23.88 -18.90 -21.23
CA LYS A 869 -23.09 -19.45 -20.12
C LYS A 869 -23.95 -19.61 -18.87
N TYR A 870 -23.53 -20.49 -17.99
CA TYR A 870 -24.28 -20.87 -16.81
C TYR A 870 -23.37 -20.97 -15.59
N LEU A 871 -23.88 -20.54 -14.43
CA LEU A 871 -23.32 -20.91 -13.15
C LEU A 871 -24.30 -21.85 -12.45
N HIS A 872 -23.91 -23.10 -12.27
CA HIS A 872 -24.68 -24.07 -11.48
C HIS A 872 -24.24 -24.00 -10.01
N VAL A 873 -25.21 -24.01 -9.11
CA VAL A 873 -24.98 -23.96 -7.67
C VAL A 873 -25.64 -25.18 -7.05
N ASN A 874 -24.90 -25.97 -6.27
CA ASN A 874 -25.43 -27.13 -5.57
C ASN A 874 -25.18 -27.00 -4.06
N VAL A 875 -26.23 -27.13 -3.27
CA VAL A 875 -26.21 -27.07 -1.80
C VAL A 875 -26.66 -28.41 -1.23
N PRO A 876 -25.83 -29.11 -0.43
CA PRO A 876 -26.21 -30.35 0.21
C PRO A 876 -27.41 -30.19 1.17
N GLY A 877 -28.28 -31.21 1.18
CA GLY A 877 -29.39 -31.34 2.13
C GLY A 877 -28.95 -31.83 3.52
N GLY A 878 -29.94 -32.13 4.37
CA GLY A 878 -29.77 -32.63 5.74
C GLY A 878 -29.66 -31.54 6.81
N ILE A 879 -29.59 -30.26 6.43
CA ILE A 879 -29.55 -29.11 7.35
C ILE A 879 -30.66 -28.14 6.93
N GLU A 880 -31.56 -27.84 7.86
CA GLU A 880 -32.68 -26.94 7.63
C GLU A 880 -32.22 -25.49 7.38
N LYS A 881 -32.62 -24.94 6.24
CA LYS A 881 -32.33 -23.57 5.79
C LYS A 881 -33.56 -22.98 5.09
N GLU A 882 -33.67 -21.65 5.12
CA GLU A 882 -34.53 -20.91 4.20
C GLU A 882 -33.68 -20.38 3.04
N TYR A 883 -34.25 -20.39 1.84
CA TYR A 883 -33.60 -19.90 0.64
C TYR A 883 -34.34 -18.68 0.13
N SER A 884 -33.60 -17.63 -0.25
CA SER A 884 -34.19 -16.42 -0.78
C SER A 884 -33.58 -16.02 -2.13
N SER A 885 -34.43 -15.45 -2.98
CA SER A 885 -34.03 -14.65 -4.14
C SER A 885 -34.27 -13.18 -3.87
N ALA A 886 -33.42 -12.30 -4.39
CA ALA A 886 -33.67 -10.85 -4.46
C ALA A 886 -32.89 -10.23 -5.63
N LEU A 887 -33.07 -8.94 -5.84
CA LEU A 887 -32.32 -8.13 -6.80
C LEU A 887 -31.55 -7.03 -6.08
N ALA A 888 -30.22 -7.07 -6.20
CA ALA A 888 -29.30 -6.04 -5.72
C ALA A 888 -29.09 -4.93 -6.77
N PRO A 889 -28.53 -3.77 -6.38
CA PRO A 889 -27.98 -2.80 -7.33
C PRO A 889 -27.07 -3.45 -8.39
N ALA A 890 -26.95 -2.78 -9.55
CA ALA A 890 -26.14 -3.29 -10.64
C ALA A 890 -24.66 -3.33 -10.26
N THR A 891 -24.05 -4.51 -10.39
CA THR A 891 -22.61 -4.69 -10.21
C THR A 891 -21.83 -3.88 -11.23
N LYS A 892 -20.77 -3.20 -10.82
CA LYS A 892 -20.05 -2.26 -11.68
C LYS A 892 -18.99 -2.95 -12.53
N TYR A 893 -18.73 -2.38 -13.71
CA TYR A 893 -17.66 -2.77 -14.64
C TYR A 893 -17.64 -4.24 -15.12
N VAL A 894 -18.70 -5.01 -14.87
CA VAL A 894 -18.89 -6.33 -15.50
C VAL A 894 -19.28 -6.15 -16.98
N ARG A 895 -18.82 -7.08 -17.82
CA ARG A 895 -18.91 -7.01 -19.29
C ARG A 895 -20.31 -7.30 -19.83
N ASN A 896 -20.46 -7.19 -21.15
CA ASN A 896 -21.62 -7.66 -21.92
C ASN A 896 -22.98 -7.07 -21.47
N GLY A 897 -22.96 -5.83 -20.96
CA GLY A 897 -24.15 -5.07 -20.58
C GLY A 897 -24.73 -5.41 -19.20
N TYR A 898 -24.16 -6.39 -18.48
CA TYR A 898 -24.62 -6.74 -17.14
C TYR A 898 -24.41 -5.63 -16.11
N SER A 899 -23.49 -4.69 -16.35
CA SER A 899 -23.27 -3.52 -15.49
C SER A 899 -24.44 -2.53 -15.47
N ASN A 900 -25.43 -2.72 -16.34
CA ASN A 900 -26.67 -1.93 -16.36
C ASN A 900 -27.90 -2.72 -15.84
N LYS A 901 -27.70 -3.93 -15.33
CA LYS A 901 -28.76 -4.82 -14.85
C LYS A 901 -28.63 -5.00 -13.34
N LYS A 902 -29.76 -5.05 -12.63
CA LYS A 902 -29.78 -5.45 -11.21
C LYS A 902 -29.19 -6.86 -11.08
N THR A 903 -28.37 -7.07 -10.06
CA THR A 903 -27.66 -8.33 -9.85
C THR A 903 -28.57 -9.33 -9.11
N GLN A 904 -28.56 -10.59 -9.55
CA GLN A 904 -29.38 -11.65 -8.97
C GLN A 904 -28.77 -12.12 -7.65
N MET A 905 -29.58 -12.22 -6.59
CA MET A 905 -29.13 -12.68 -5.28
C MET A 905 -29.59 -14.10 -5.00
N PHE A 906 -28.65 -14.98 -4.65
CA PHE A 906 -28.91 -16.27 -4.00
C PHE A 906 -28.52 -16.16 -2.53
N MET A 907 -29.48 -16.35 -1.62
CA MET A 907 -29.24 -16.22 -0.19
C MET A 907 -29.74 -17.43 0.58
N MET A 908 -29.04 -17.78 1.66
CA MET A 908 -29.42 -18.85 2.57
C MET A 908 -29.46 -18.33 4.01
N ARG A 909 -30.60 -18.46 4.68
CA ARG A 909 -30.69 -18.23 6.12
C ARG A 909 -30.62 -19.56 6.87
N LYS A 910 -29.69 -19.64 7.80
CA LYS A 910 -29.63 -20.74 8.77
C LYS A 910 -29.93 -20.20 10.16
N TYR A 911 -30.84 -20.86 10.88
CA TYR A 911 -31.09 -20.58 12.30
C TYR A 911 -30.08 -21.30 13.19
N GLY A 912 -29.69 -20.66 14.31
CA GLY A 912 -28.57 -21.12 15.13
C GLY A 912 -27.20 -20.82 14.49
N GLU A 913 -26.14 -21.27 15.15
CA GLU A 913 -24.74 -21.13 14.68
C GLU A 913 -24.50 -21.81 13.33
N ALA A 914 -23.53 -21.35 12.55
CA ALA A 914 -23.12 -21.97 11.29
C ALA A 914 -21.66 -22.43 11.33
N TRP A 915 -21.13 -22.88 12.46
CA TRP A 915 -19.76 -23.37 12.63
C TRP A 915 -19.67 -24.89 12.50
N ASN A 916 -20.42 -25.63 13.32
CA ASN A 916 -20.48 -27.10 13.26
C ASN A 916 -21.36 -27.60 12.10
N LYS A 917 -22.31 -26.77 11.68
CA LYS A 917 -23.19 -26.97 10.53
C LYS A 917 -23.06 -25.79 9.56
N PRO A 918 -21.90 -25.65 8.89
CA PRO A 918 -21.59 -24.53 8.01
C PRO A 918 -22.47 -24.48 6.77
N PHE A 919 -22.40 -23.33 6.10
CA PHE A 919 -22.84 -23.24 4.71
C PHE A 919 -21.84 -24.00 3.85
N VAL A 920 -22.35 -24.89 2.99
CA VAL A 920 -21.58 -25.67 2.04
C VAL A 920 -22.21 -25.46 0.67
N THR A 921 -21.44 -24.96 -0.28
CA THR A 921 -21.94 -24.65 -1.62
C THR A 921 -20.93 -25.08 -2.68
N ILE A 922 -21.41 -25.70 -3.74
CA ILE A 922 -20.62 -26.08 -4.91
C ILE A 922 -21.00 -25.18 -6.08
N TYR A 923 -20.03 -24.49 -6.66
CA TYR A 923 -20.23 -23.58 -7.79
C TYR A 923 -19.54 -24.12 -9.05
N GLU A 924 -20.31 -24.42 -10.10
CA GLU A 924 -19.80 -24.95 -11.36
C GLU A 924 -20.09 -23.97 -12.51
N PRO A 925 -19.10 -23.18 -12.93
CA PRO A 925 -19.14 -22.45 -14.19
C PRO A 925 -19.20 -23.42 -15.38
N SER A 926 -20.09 -23.16 -16.35
CA SER A 926 -20.27 -24.06 -17.49
C SER A 926 -20.77 -23.34 -18.74
N SER A 927 -20.45 -23.93 -19.90
CA SER A 927 -21.09 -23.58 -21.19
C SER A 927 -22.30 -24.47 -21.50
N SER A 928 -22.71 -25.33 -20.56
CA SER A 928 -23.85 -26.25 -20.67
C SER A 928 -24.94 -25.86 -19.68
N ALA A 929 -26.20 -25.89 -20.14
CA ALA A 929 -27.37 -25.73 -19.29
C ALA A 929 -27.60 -26.92 -18.34
N ILE A 930 -26.87 -28.02 -18.55
CA ILE A 930 -26.86 -29.23 -17.72
C ILE A 930 -25.54 -29.26 -16.94
N SER A 931 -25.65 -29.30 -15.62
CA SER A 931 -24.53 -29.43 -14.68
C SER A 931 -23.82 -30.78 -14.82
N SER A 932 -22.48 -30.81 -14.73
CA SER A 932 -21.73 -32.06 -14.61
C SER A 932 -21.84 -32.62 -13.19
N VAL A 933 -21.98 -31.75 -12.18
CA VAL A 933 -22.28 -32.14 -10.80
C VAL A 933 -23.70 -32.70 -10.74
N LYS A 934 -23.83 -33.98 -10.39
CA LYS A 934 -25.11 -34.69 -10.34
C LYS A 934 -25.71 -34.74 -8.96
N SER A 935 -24.89 -34.80 -7.91
CA SER A 935 -25.38 -34.77 -6.54
C SER A 935 -24.30 -34.34 -5.56
N THR A 936 -24.75 -33.77 -4.43
CA THR A 936 -23.91 -33.36 -3.32
C THR A 936 -24.51 -33.82 -1.99
N SER A 937 -23.68 -34.22 -1.04
CA SER A 937 -24.14 -34.63 0.30
C SER A 937 -23.11 -34.27 1.37
N ASN A 938 -23.57 -33.86 2.55
CA ASN A 938 -22.70 -33.54 3.68
C ASN A 938 -22.02 -34.81 4.21
N ILE A 939 -20.73 -34.71 4.53
CA ILE A 939 -20.00 -35.73 5.30
C ILE A 939 -20.08 -35.30 6.77
N ILE A 940 -20.71 -36.14 7.60
CA ILE A 940 -20.99 -35.82 9.00
C ILE A 940 -20.22 -36.78 9.90
N ASN A 941 -19.51 -36.24 10.88
CA ASN A 941 -18.89 -36.99 11.97
C ASN A 941 -19.31 -36.37 13.30
N ASN A 942 -19.82 -37.18 14.24
CA ASN A 942 -20.27 -36.69 15.56
C ASN A 942 -21.20 -35.46 15.50
N ASN A 943 -22.18 -35.44 14.58
CA ASN A 943 -23.13 -34.33 14.35
C ASN A 943 -22.48 -33.00 13.86
N LYS A 944 -21.21 -33.03 13.45
CA LYS A 944 -20.48 -31.94 12.82
C LYS A 944 -20.26 -32.24 11.34
N VAL A 945 -20.42 -31.26 10.47
CA VAL A 945 -20.05 -31.38 9.05
C VAL A 945 -18.54 -31.24 8.94
N VAL A 946 -17.90 -32.30 8.43
CA VAL A 946 -16.45 -32.40 8.27
C VAL A 946 -16.03 -32.46 6.80
N GLY A 947 -16.98 -32.31 5.88
CA GLY A 947 -16.71 -32.34 4.45
C GLY A 947 -17.96 -32.44 3.60
N VAL A 948 -17.76 -32.62 2.30
CA VAL A 948 -18.81 -32.81 1.30
C VAL A 948 -18.40 -33.90 0.32
N LYS A 949 -19.36 -34.74 -0.04
CA LYS A 949 -19.25 -35.69 -1.14
C LYS A 949 -19.89 -35.08 -2.38
N VAL A 950 -19.16 -35.02 -3.48
CA VAL A 950 -19.61 -34.52 -4.79
C VAL A 950 -19.52 -35.66 -5.80
N ILE A 951 -20.62 -35.92 -6.52
CA ILE A 951 -20.62 -36.88 -7.63
C ILE A 951 -20.83 -36.09 -8.92
N SER A 952 -19.87 -36.21 -9.84
CA SER A 952 -19.89 -35.59 -11.15
C SER A 952 -19.89 -36.64 -12.26
N GLU A 953 -20.46 -36.29 -13.41
CA GLU A 953 -20.40 -37.09 -14.63
C GLU A 953 -19.82 -36.24 -15.76
N VAL A 954 -18.64 -36.63 -16.24
CA VAL A 954 -17.91 -35.92 -17.31
C VAL A 954 -17.53 -36.95 -18.37
N ASN A 955 -17.91 -36.69 -19.63
CA ASN A 955 -17.64 -37.59 -20.75
C ASN A 955 -18.07 -39.06 -20.51
N GLY A 956 -19.19 -39.25 -19.81
CA GLY A 956 -19.72 -40.58 -19.44
C GLY A 956 -18.93 -41.28 -18.32
N GLN A 957 -17.92 -40.64 -17.74
CA GLN A 957 -17.18 -41.12 -16.58
C GLN A 957 -17.73 -40.52 -15.31
N LYS A 958 -17.92 -41.36 -14.30
CA LYS A 958 -18.38 -40.95 -12.98
C LYS A 958 -17.19 -40.67 -12.08
N ILE A 959 -17.15 -39.46 -11.55
CA ILE A 959 -16.13 -38.97 -10.63
C ILE A 959 -16.80 -38.76 -9.27
N THR A 960 -16.26 -39.35 -8.22
CA THR A 960 -16.71 -39.11 -6.84
C THR A 960 -15.58 -38.47 -6.06
N ASP A 961 -15.83 -37.28 -5.53
CA ASP A 961 -14.91 -36.53 -4.69
C ASP A 961 -15.43 -36.50 -3.26
N PHE A 962 -14.64 -36.99 -2.31
CA PHE A 962 -14.84 -36.76 -0.88
C PHE A 962 -13.90 -35.65 -0.44
N ILE A 963 -14.44 -34.44 -0.31
CA ILE A 963 -13.68 -33.26 0.10
C ILE A 963 -13.84 -33.09 1.61
N LEU A 964 -12.74 -33.25 2.35
CA LEU A 964 -12.65 -33.14 3.81
C LEU A 964 -12.21 -31.73 4.18
N THR A 965 -12.97 -31.07 5.07
CA THR A 965 -12.78 -29.67 5.45
C THR A 965 -12.97 -29.50 6.96
N ASN A 966 -12.02 -29.93 7.78
CA ASN A 966 -12.07 -29.69 9.22
C ASN A 966 -11.81 -28.19 9.52
N ASP A 967 -12.39 -27.68 10.61
CA ASP A 967 -12.10 -26.34 11.13
C ASP A 967 -10.76 -26.25 11.87
N SER A 968 -10.17 -27.39 12.21
CA SER A 968 -8.86 -27.59 12.84
C SER A 968 -8.18 -28.84 12.27
N GLU A 969 -6.97 -29.18 12.71
CA GLU A 969 -6.24 -30.39 12.26
C GLU A 969 -6.59 -31.66 13.06
N GLU A 970 -7.81 -31.73 13.60
CA GLU A 970 -8.30 -32.88 14.36
C GLU A 970 -8.38 -34.17 13.51
N ALA A 971 -8.20 -35.31 14.19
CA ALA A 971 -8.36 -36.62 13.59
C ALA A 971 -9.85 -37.00 13.48
N ILE A 972 -10.27 -37.40 12.28
CA ILE A 972 -11.60 -37.91 11.98
C ILE A 972 -11.52 -39.34 11.44
N GLN A 973 -12.50 -40.15 11.80
CA GLN A 973 -12.64 -41.54 11.39
C GLN A 973 -14.02 -41.72 10.76
N LEU A 974 -14.05 -41.89 9.45
CA LEU A 974 -15.25 -42.05 8.63
C LEU A 974 -15.35 -43.51 8.21
N SER A 975 -15.71 -44.37 9.16
CA SER A 975 -15.71 -45.84 8.95
C SER A 975 -16.60 -46.27 7.79
N ASP A 976 -17.75 -45.62 7.60
CA ASP A 976 -18.68 -45.92 6.50
C ASP A 976 -18.11 -45.57 5.11
N LEU A 977 -17.09 -44.70 5.08
CA LEU A 977 -16.40 -44.29 3.86
C LEU A 977 -15.01 -44.95 3.72
N ASN A 978 -14.57 -45.73 4.72
CA ASN A 978 -13.19 -46.20 4.86
C ASN A 978 -12.15 -45.08 4.73
N ILE A 979 -12.44 -43.92 5.30
CA ILE A 979 -11.54 -42.77 5.32
C ILE A 979 -11.12 -42.48 6.76
N ALA A 980 -9.81 -42.37 6.98
CA ALA A 980 -9.24 -41.78 8.18
C ALA A 980 -8.44 -40.55 7.78
N PHE A 981 -8.64 -39.43 8.46
CA PHE A 981 -7.94 -38.19 8.11
C PHE A 981 -7.54 -37.43 9.37
N THR A 982 -6.30 -36.98 9.43
CA THR A 982 -5.80 -36.09 10.48
C THR A 982 -5.25 -34.85 9.81
N GLY A 983 -6.02 -33.77 9.81
CA GLY A 983 -5.69 -32.56 9.08
C GLY A 983 -6.88 -31.63 8.91
N ARG A 984 -6.64 -30.50 8.23
CA ARG A 984 -7.60 -29.45 7.92
C ARG A 984 -8.29 -29.69 6.59
N PHE A 985 -7.53 -29.96 5.53
CA PHE A 985 -8.07 -30.12 4.18
C PHE A 985 -7.46 -31.31 3.44
N GLY A 986 -8.32 -32.13 2.84
CA GLY A 986 -7.92 -33.26 2.00
C GLY A 986 -9.02 -33.70 1.04
N ILE A 987 -8.63 -34.40 -0.02
CA ILE A 987 -9.55 -34.93 -1.03
C ILE A 987 -9.23 -36.40 -1.29
N VAL A 988 -10.27 -37.23 -1.32
CA VAL A 988 -10.23 -38.57 -1.92
C VAL A 988 -11.09 -38.52 -3.18
N ARG A 989 -10.46 -38.72 -4.34
CA ARG A 989 -11.16 -38.85 -5.63
C ARG A 989 -11.19 -40.30 -6.06
N THR A 990 -12.31 -40.75 -6.59
CA THR A 990 -12.43 -42.03 -7.30
C THR A 990 -13.06 -41.83 -8.68
N ILE A 991 -12.44 -42.37 -9.73
CA ILE A 991 -12.97 -42.35 -11.10
C ILE A 991 -13.31 -43.78 -11.50
N GLU A 992 -14.61 -44.06 -11.62
CA GLU A 992 -15.10 -45.40 -11.97
C GLU A 992 -14.84 -45.68 -13.46
N LYS A 993 -14.14 -46.79 -13.74
CA LYS A 993 -13.95 -47.35 -15.09
C LYS A 993 -14.60 -48.72 -15.19
N ALA A 994 -14.66 -49.27 -16.41
CA ALA A 994 -15.35 -50.53 -16.69
C ALA A 994 -14.85 -51.74 -15.87
N THR A 995 -13.56 -51.77 -15.51
CA THR A 995 -12.93 -52.91 -14.81
C THR A 995 -12.11 -52.53 -13.58
N ASN A 996 -11.83 -51.23 -13.38
CA ASN A 996 -10.95 -50.73 -12.33
C ASN A 996 -11.43 -49.36 -11.84
N THR A 997 -10.75 -48.79 -10.86
CA THR A 997 -11.02 -47.43 -10.36
C THR A 997 -9.71 -46.70 -10.13
N ASP A 998 -9.57 -45.52 -10.75
CA ASP A 998 -8.47 -44.63 -10.42
C ASP A 998 -8.79 -43.89 -9.14
N VAL A 999 -7.79 -43.76 -8.27
CA VAL A 999 -7.90 -43.08 -6.98
C VAL A 999 -6.82 -42.02 -6.89
N SER A 1000 -7.21 -40.82 -6.45
CA SER A 1000 -6.27 -39.76 -6.07
C SER A 1000 -6.49 -39.42 -4.59
N LEU A 1001 -5.41 -39.44 -3.81
CA LEU A 1001 -5.38 -38.98 -2.41
C LEU A 1001 -4.60 -37.69 -2.35
N TYR A 1002 -5.21 -36.65 -1.78
CA TYR A 1002 -4.63 -35.33 -1.66
C TYR A 1002 -4.77 -34.81 -0.23
N ILE A 1003 -3.67 -34.37 0.36
CA ILE A 1003 -3.63 -33.59 1.59
C ILE A 1003 -3.16 -32.19 1.20
N GLY A 1004 -4.05 -31.21 1.36
CA GLY A 1004 -3.68 -29.81 1.22
C GLY A 1004 -3.08 -29.24 2.52
N LYS A 1005 -3.62 -29.67 3.67
CA LYS A 1005 -3.06 -29.39 4.99
C LYS A 1005 -3.44 -30.48 6.00
N GLY A 1006 -2.47 -31.23 6.50
CA GLY A 1006 -2.65 -32.30 7.47
C GLY A 1006 -1.44 -33.22 7.61
N SER A 1007 -1.53 -34.18 8.54
CA SER A 1007 -0.46 -35.15 8.79
C SER A 1007 -0.70 -36.49 8.09
N GLN A 1008 -1.95 -36.94 7.93
CA GLN A 1008 -2.22 -38.27 7.38
C GLN A 1008 -3.62 -38.36 6.74
N LEU A 1009 -3.71 -39.08 5.62
CA LEU A 1009 -4.96 -39.46 4.96
C LEU A 1009 -4.87 -40.94 4.57
N THR A 1010 -5.85 -41.72 5.00
CA THR A 1010 -6.01 -43.13 4.68
C THR A 1010 -7.32 -43.32 3.94
N PHE A 1011 -7.29 -44.09 2.87
CA PHE A 1011 -8.46 -44.53 2.15
C PHE A 1011 -8.31 -46.00 1.80
N LEU A 1012 -9.27 -46.82 2.25
CA LEU A 1012 -9.15 -48.29 2.23
C LEU A 1012 -7.86 -48.73 2.94
N ASP A 1013 -6.97 -49.43 2.24
CA ASP A 1013 -5.71 -49.93 2.77
C ASP A 1013 -4.52 -49.01 2.49
N GLU A 1014 -4.70 -47.92 1.73
CA GLU A 1014 -3.63 -47.00 1.33
C GLU A 1014 -3.58 -45.77 2.25
N THR A 1015 -2.36 -45.37 2.64
CA THR A 1015 -2.12 -44.23 3.52
C THR A 1015 -1.04 -43.32 2.96
N ILE A 1016 -1.32 -42.03 2.89
CA ILE A 1016 -0.33 -40.98 2.62
C ILE A 1016 -0.07 -40.13 3.86
N THR A 1017 1.18 -39.68 4.01
CA THR A 1017 1.63 -38.83 5.11
C THR A 1017 2.05 -37.48 4.56
N GLY A 1018 1.60 -36.40 5.18
CA GLY A 1018 1.98 -35.03 4.83
C GLY A 1018 3.48 -34.79 5.01
N ASP A 1019 4.05 -33.94 4.15
CA ASP A 1019 5.41 -33.44 4.29
C ASP A 1019 5.56 -32.44 5.47
N ALA A 1020 6.70 -31.75 5.56
CA ALA A 1020 6.94 -30.76 6.61
C ALA A 1020 5.95 -29.57 6.58
N SER A 1021 5.35 -29.27 5.44
CA SER A 1021 4.29 -28.25 5.29
C SER A 1021 2.89 -28.85 5.56
N GLY A 1022 2.80 -30.17 5.68
CA GLY A 1022 1.57 -30.92 5.90
C GLY A 1022 0.81 -31.18 4.60
N LYS A 1023 1.49 -31.32 3.46
CA LYS A 1023 0.84 -31.62 2.18
C LYS A 1023 1.36 -32.93 1.57
N ALA A 1024 0.52 -33.62 0.79
CA ALA A 1024 0.89 -34.86 0.11
C ALA A 1024 -0.07 -35.17 -1.04
N PHE A 1025 0.41 -35.88 -2.06
CA PHE A 1025 -0.40 -36.32 -3.19
C PHE A 1025 0.03 -37.72 -3.66
N LEU A 1026 -0.93 -38.58 -3.94
CA LEU A 1026 -0.71 -39.93 -4.47
C LEU A 1026 -1.84 -40.29 -5.44
N GLU A 1027 -1.49 -40.94 -6.54
CA GLU A 1027 -2.44 -41.59 -7.44
C GLU A 1027 -2.13 -43.07 -7.55
N TYR A 1028 -3.18 -43.88 -7.58
CA TYR A 1028 -3.10 -45.33 -7.77
C TYR A 1028 -4.38 -45.87 -8.39
N THR A 1029 -4.38 -47.14 -8.79
CA THR A 1029 -5.54 -47.80 -9.41
C THR A 1029 -5.90 -49.05 -8.63
N LEU A 1030 -7.17 -49.18 -8.27
CA LEU A 1030 -7.76 -50.42 -7.74
C LEU A 1030 -8.05 -51.37 -8.90
N ASP A 1031 -7.77 -52.66 -8.74
CA ASP A 1031 -7.99 -53.69 -9.77
C ASP A 1031 -9.47 -54.12 -9.93
N TYR A 1032 -10.38 -53.43 -9.24
CA TYR A 1032 -11.82 -53.61 -9.32
C TYR A 1032 -12.54 -52.26 -9.42
N THR A 1033 -13.78 -52.27 -9.92
CA THR A 1033 -14.63 -51.08 -9.96
C THR A 1033 -15.23 -50.85 -8.57
N LEU A 1034 -14.85 -49.75 -7.92
CA LEU A 1034 -15.41 -49.31 -6.65
C LEU A 1034 -16.66 -48.46 -6.93
N SER A 1035 -17.84 -49.06 -6.86
CA SER A 1035 -19.08 -48.35 -7.12
C SER A 1035 -19.56 -47.58 -5.88
N THR A 1036 -20.29 -46.48 -6.05
CA THR A 1036 -21.01 -45.82 -4.92
C THR A 1036 -21.96 -46.76 -4.16
N LEU A 1037 -22.41 -47.84 -4.82
CA LEU A 1037 -23.16 -48.90 -4.19
C LEU A 1037 -22.30 -49.66 -3.18
N ASP A 1038 -20.98 -49.79 -3.35
CA ASP A 1038 -20.09 -50.47 -2.41
C ASP A 1038 -19.94 -49.71 -1.09
N PHE A 1039 -19.96 -48.38 -1.12
CA PHE A 1039 -20.01 -47.52 0.09
C PHE A 1039 -21.35 -47.63 0.84
N ASN A 1040 -22.48 -47.67 0.13
CA ASN A 1040 -23.78 -47.92 0.75
C ASN A 1040 -23.96 -49.40 1.16
N ASN A 1041 -23.22 -50.32 0.53
CA ASN A 1041 -23.28 -51.76 0.78
C ASN A 1041 -22.30 -52.22 1.87
N LEU A 1042 -21.58 -51.31 2.53
CA LEU A 1042 -20.85 -51.62 3.77
C LEU A 1042 -21.79 -51.79 4.98
N GLU A 1043 -23.09 -51.57 4.83
CA GLU A 1043 -24.16 -52.09 5.70
C GLU A 1043 -24.32 -53.62 5.63
N LYS A 1044 -23.61 -54.35 4.74
CA LYS A 1044 -23.75 -55.81 4.57
C LYS A 1044 -23.01 -56.65 5.61
N ARG A 1045 -23.01 -56.25 6.89
CA ARG A 1045 -22.59 -57.16 7.98
C ARG A 1045 -23.81 -57.86 8.57
N VAL A 1046 -24.07 -59.09 8.11
CA VAL A 1046 -24.95 -60.00 8.85
C VAL A 1046 -24.26 -60.32 10.19
N THR A 1047 -24.83 -59.85 11.30
CA THR A 1047 -24.29 -60.06 12.65
C THR A 1047 -25.14 -61.06 13.42
N VAL A 1048 -24.56 -61.68 14.44
CA VAL A 1048 -25.24 -62.67 15.27
C VAL A 1048 -24.98 -62.39 16.76
N PHE A 1049 -26.05 -62.31 17.55
CA PHE A 1049 -25.99 -62.02 18.98
C PHE A 1049 -27.01 -62.86 19.77
N PRO A 1050 -26.70 -63.29 21.01
CA PRO A 1050 -25.36 -63.32 21.60
C PRO A 1050 -24.47 -64.38 20.91
N ASN A 1051 -23.15 -64.15 20.89
CA ASN A 1051 -22.18 -65.12 20.38
C ASN A 1051 -20.84 -64.97 21.13
N PRO A 1052 -20.46 -65.90 22.04
CA PRO A 1052 -21.09 -67.21 22.25
C PRO A 1052 -22.48 -67.17 22.93
N SER A 1053 -23.30 -68.22 22.76
CA SER A 1053 -24.64 -68.33 23.35
C SER A 1053 -24.92 -69.70 23.99
N GLU A 1054 -26.05 -69.83 24.69
CA GLU A 1054 -26.61 -71.12 25.17
C GLU A 1054 -27.33 -71.91 24.06
N GLY A 1055 -27.25 -71.46 22.80
CA GLY A 1055 -27.90 -72.04 21.64
C GLY A 1055 -29.11 -71.27 21.11
N LEU A 1056 -29.40 -70.08 21.63
CA LEU A 1056 -30.37 -69.13 21.06
C LEU A 1056 -29.62 -67.95 20.46
N PHE A 1057 -29.90 -67.63 19.19
CA PHE A 1057 -29.28 -66.52 18.48
C PHE A 1057 -30.33 -65.65 17.79
N GLU A 1058 -30.00 -64.38 17.67
CA GLU A 1058 -30.64 -63.43 16.78
C GLU A 1058 -29.64 -63.04 15.69
N ILE A 1059 -30.05 -63.23 14.44
CA ILE A 1059 -29.28 -62.88 13.25
C ILE A 1059 -29.87 -61.59 12.71
N ASN A 1060 -29.09 -60.52 12.77
CA ASN A 1060 -29.48 -59.23 12.23
C ASN A 1060 -29.14 -59.19 10.73
N LEU A 1061 -30.15 -58.93 9.92
CA LEU A 1061 -30.14 -58.97 8.46
C LEU A 1061 -30.37 -57.56 7.92
N PRO A 1062 -29.52 -57.07 7.01
CA PRO A 1062 -29.57 -55.70 6.51
C PRO A 1062 -30.64 -55.47 5.42
N LEU A 1063 -31.70 -56.29 5.37
CA LEU A 1063 -32.74 -56.22 4.33
C LEU A 1063 -34.14 -56.47 4.89
N ASN A 1064 -35.14 -55.79 4.33
CA ASN A 1064 -36.58 -56.06 4.54
C ASN A 1064 -37.04 -57.34 3.82
N VAL A 1065 -36.38 -58.48 4.07
CA VAL A 1065 -36.83 -59.80 3.62
C VAL A 1065 -37.94 -60.29 4.55
N LYS A 1066 -39.03 -60.87 4.03
CA LYS A 1066 -40.10 -61.43 4.90
C LYS A 1066 -39.69 -62.76 5.54
N ASN A 1067 -38.89 -63.56 4.83
CA ASN A 1067 -38.43 -64.88 5.28
C ASN A 1067 -37.03 -65.17 4.73
N ILE A 1068 -36.19 -65.85 5.51
CA ILE A 1068 -34.83 -66.24 5.14
C ILE A 1068 -34.59 -67.73 5.38
N LYS A 1069 -33.83 -68.41 4.52
CA LYS A 1069 -33.41 -69.80 4.75
C LYS A 1069 -32.05 -69.83 5.45
N LEU A 1070 -32.02 -70.44 6.62
CA LEU A 1070 -30.83 -70.63 7.44
C LEU A 1070 -30.43 -72.11 7.46
N GLN A 1071 -29.14 -72.38 7.26
CA GLN A 1071 -28.56 -73.72 7.36
C GLN A 1071 -27.40 -73.67 8.35
N VAL A 1072 -27.36 -74.57 9.33
CA VAL A 1072 -26.32 -74.63 10.36
C VAL A 1072 -25.49 -75.88 10.13
N TYR A 1073 -24.19 -75.71 10.07
CA TYR A 1073 -23.22 -76.79 9.91
C TYR A 1073 -22.37 -76.91 11.18
N ASN A 1074 -22.06 -78.14 11.60
CA ASN A 1074 -21.04 -78.35 12.64
C ASN A 1074 -19.62 -78.15 12.07
N ILE A 1075 -18.59 -78.24 12.92
CA ILE A 1075 -17.19 -78.07 12.51
C ILE A 1075 -16.70 -79.12 11.50
N GLN A 1076 -17.37 -80.28 11.40
CA GLN A 1076 -17.11 -81.32 10.40
C GLN A 1076 -17.84 -81.05 9.06
N GLY A 1077 -18.52 -79.91 8.91
CA GLY A 1077 -19.26 -79.57 7.69
C GLY A 1077 -20.57 -80.33 7.52
N GLN A 1078 -21.05 -81.03 8.55
CA GLN A 1078 -22.34 -81.72 8.51
C GLN A 1078 -23.48 -80.75 8.81
N LEU A 1079 -24.53 -80.78 7.98
CA LEU A 1079 -25.73 -79.97 8.16
C LEU A 1079 -26.54 -80.48 9.37
N VAL A 1080 -26.68 -79.67 10.42
CA VAL A 1080 -27.39 -80.01 11.66
C VAL A 1080 -28.77 -79.34 11.78
N VAL A 1081 -28.98 -78.20 11.12
CA VAL A 1081 -30.27 -77.50 11.06
C VAL A 1081 -30.47 -76.90 9.68
N SER A 1082 -31.67 -77.00 9.10
CA SER A 1082 -32.07 -76.27 7.89
C SER A 1082 -33.52 -75.81 8.04
N LYS A 1083 -33.74 -74.51 8.21
CA LYS A 1083 -35.07 -73.94 8.44
C LYS A 1083 -35.27 -72.63 7.70
N LYS A 1084 -36.50 -72.36 7.30
CA LYS A 1084 -36.94 -71.04 6.82
C LYS A 1084 -37.52 -70.27 8.01
N GLN A 1085 -36.99 -69.08 8.30
CA GLN A 1085 -37.39 -68.26 9.43
C GLN A 1085 -38.03 -66.95 8.96
N PRO A 1086 -39.10 -66.47 9.61
CA PRO A 1086 -39.58 -65.11 9.41
C PRO A 1086 -38.53 -64.12 9.92
N VAL A 1087 -38.47 -62.96 9.29
CA VAL A 1087 -37.60 -61.86 9.70
C VAL A 1087 -38.49 -60.71 10.15
N ASN A 1088 -38.37 -60.32 11.43
CA ASN A 1088 -39.18 -59.28 12.04
C ASN A 1088 -38.27 -58.14 12.47
N GLY A 1089 -38.47 -56.95 11.90
CA GLY A 1089 -37.63 -55.77 12.20
C GLY A 1089 -36.14 -56.00 11.93
N GLY A 1090 -35.80 -56.65 10.81
CA GLY A 1090 -34.42 -57.00 10.45
C GLY A 1090 -33.83 -58.22 11.16
N ASN A 1091 -34.55 -58.85 12.09
CA ASN A 1091 -33.99 -59.93 12.91
C ASN A 1091 -34.62 -61.30 12.63
N ALA A 1092 -33.77 -62.33 12.48
CA ALA A 1092 -34.15 -63.73 12.37
C ALA A 1092 -33.65 -64.53 13.58
N LYS A 1093 -34.56 -65.26 14.25
CA LYS A 1093 -34.18 -66.08 15.41
C LYS A 1093 -33.77 -67.49 14.99
N LEU A 1094 -32.70 -67.99 15.60
CA LEU A 1094 -32.18 -69.33 15.38
C LEU A 1094 -31.97 -70.04 16.72
N ASP A 1095 -32.47 -71.28 16.80
CA ASP A 1095 -32.39 -72.11 18.00
C ASP A 1095 -31.68 -73.43 17.69
N ILE A 1096 -30.54 -73.64 18.35
CA ILE A 1096 -29.72 -74.86 18.34
C ILE A 1096 -29.49 -75.39 19.77
N ARG A 1097 -30.35 -75.04 20.75
CA ARG A 1097 -30.23 -75.52 22.14
C ARG A 1097 -30.16 -77.05 22.25
N ASN A 1098 -30.69 -77.78 21.28
CA ASN A 1098 -30.65 -79.24 21.22
C ASN A 1098 -29.38 -79.83 20.57
N GLN A 1099 -28.46 -78.99 20.09
CA GLN A 1099 -27.18 -79.43 19.51
C GLN A 1099 -26.08 -79.53 20.58
N ALA A 1100 -24.97 -80.23 20.30
CA ALA A 1100 -23.84 -80.29 21.23
C ALA A 1100 -23.20 -78.91 21.48
N LYS A 1101 -22.40 -78.76 22.55
CA LYS A 1101 -21.57 -77.56 22.76
C LYS A 1101 -20.47 -77.54 21.71
N GLY A 1102 -20.17 -76.38 21.12
CA GLY A 1102 -19.16 -76.30 20.07
C GLY A 1102 -19.32 -75.14 19.09
N ILE A 1103 -18.51 -75.18 18.03
CA ILE A 1103 -18.50 -74.19 16.94
C ILE A 1103 -19.41 -74.67 15.80
N TYR A 1104 -20.26 -73.79 15.34
CA TYR A 1104 -21.15 -74.00 14.19
C TYR A 1104 -20.97 -72.89 13.16
N PHE A 1105 -21.27 -73.18 11.89
CA PHE A 1105 -21.31 -72.21 10.80
C PHE A 1105 -22.73 -72.09 10.28
N VAL A 1106 -23.31 -70.89 10.37
CA VAL A 1106 -24.64 -70.57 9.86
C VAL A 1106 -24.50 -70.00 8.46
N LYS A 1107 -25.00 -70.72 7.46
CA LYS A 1107 -25.20 -70.22 6.10
C LYS A 1107 -26.54 -69.49 6.01
N VAL A 1108 -26.48 -68.20 5.75
CA VAL A 1108 -27.61 -67.32 5.49
C VAL A 1108 -27.79 -67.25 3.97
N ASN A 1109 -28.88 -67.83 3.46
CA ASN A 1109 -29.12 -67.93 2.01
C ASN A 1109 -29.76 -66.64 1.47
N LEU A 1110 -28.95 -65.59 1.37
CA LEU A 1110 -29.23 -64.39 0.58
C LEU A 1110 -28.94 -64.65 -0.91
N GLU A 1111 -29.15 -63.67 -1.79
CA GLU A 1111 -28.78 -63.76 -3.22
C GLU A 1111 -27.31 -64.18 -3.40
N THR A 1112 -26.42 -63.63 -2.55
CA THR A 1112 -25.07 -64.16 -2.32
C THR A 1112 -25.01 -64.77 -0.92
N PRO A 1113 -24.82 -66.10 -0.77
CA PRO A 1113 -24.83 -66.73 0.55
C PRO A 1113 -23.71 -66.24 1.47
N VAL A 1114 -24.04 -65.94 2.73
CA VAL A 1114 -23.09 -65.50 3.77
C VAL A 1114 -22.94 -66.60 4.82
N PHE A 1115 -21.71 -66.85 5.30
CA PHE A 1115 -21.43 -67.80 6.38
C PHE A 1115 -20.98 -67.07 7.65
N ILE A 1116 -21.57 -67.43 8.79
CA ILE A 1116 -21.29 -66.80 10.09
C ILE A 1116 -20.92 -67.87 11.11
N LYS A 1117 -19.81 -67.68 11.80
CA LYS A 1117 -19.39 -68.55 12.90
C LYS A 1117 -20.19 -68.25 14.17
N VAL A 1118 -20.84 -69.26 14.75
CA VAL A 1118 -21.50 -69.18 16.06
C VAL A 1118 -20.91 -70.19 17.04
N ILE A 1119 -20.77 -69.79 18.30
CA ILE A 1119 -20.22 -70.59 19.37
C ILE A 1119 -21.34 -70.88 20.37
N LYS A 1120 -21.63 -72.16 20.60
CA LYS A 1120 -22.53 -72.60 21.66
C LYS A 1120 -21.70 -73.05 22.87
N LYS A 1121 -21.91 -72.40 24.02
CA LYS A 1121 -21.21 -72.70 25.28
C LYS A 1121 -21.71 -73.96 25.97
#